data_AF-A0A535EBT7-F1
#
_entry.id   AF-A0A535EBT7-F1
#
_cell.length_a   1.000
_cell.length_b   1.000
_cell.length_c   1.000
_cell.angle_alpha   90.00
_cell.angle_beta   90.00
_cell.angle_gamma   90.00
#
_symmetry.space_group_name_H-M   'P 1'
#
loop_
_entity.id
_entity.type
_entity.pdbx_description
1 polymer ?
#
loop_
_entity_poly.entity_id
_entity_poly.type
_entity_poly.pdbx_seq_one_letter_code
_entity_poly.pdbx_strand_id
1 'polypeptide(L)'
;MDIQQLRSWIFELYTPLDDERQYIVFDAARGNLLIDVPPYSERALRLIQGAGRASLLLATNAARAAEAHRYRETLGVQIAVHEDDAAAVEGGADLVLKPDDLVRPDTRVFRVKGKGGGATVVLVRKSGGVLFSGDLDLSSEGAQALIPLAFSSVLSSKQAPIWNAGRDTLLQLQRELPKPRKQFGILLPPPWDRAYKGRLEDKMYHHDVIVPKEDTAVREAAMGPATLVVASATRETLEKAKRPLPARTAVAGDGAGSPAPSAPAAASAPPAAPREQRPRPKPFAEDWRATSTERPPTTIANPATDIVPAAAGFKPRSIGERFRRVPIDDLVGSPYVDYVWGGIDLSPDGTEVAFAWNRSGTFEIYSAPIERERLYQLTDAKQRSVSPRWSPDAKQIAFLRDTGGNERFDIWLVDRDGETERNLTNEPDVMHRDIAWSPDGSRIAYVANVAGKAFAVHVIDLATGKKRALADAQFDDERPRWSPDGTRLLFASRREAVRTNSDLYVIAADGGTPTKLKTRDADGESVDGDWSADGTRIAFTTNARRRSENAVATLGGDQVTRVEPLTKSIFDETKPAWRPDGRAVLYQHNEDAEVSIRRVFVVSHADHAVADRPGVHDSIRVGPDGDLVAYLFTGAREPWDVYVTRERMTEPRRLTRSLPASIDLETLVEPIHVRYPGAMGREIPALLYVPYAEALRGEGAPPAIVHVHGGPTNQHYRWWDRASQYFANNGYVVLAPNIRGSTGYGREFQEANRQDWGGKDLEDVVNGLDWLAKQRIADTKRVGIYGGSYGGYMTLMALAKYPDRFAAGVSVVGVVSWKTMYDTTRGDLRDYLVREFGDPTKNAERYRDRSPLTHVSKIEAPLLVLQGENDPRVPLSEAEQVVAALRTAGKMHEYYVYSGEGHGFRTRENMIDSVRRAGEWFDRYLLRA
;
A
#
# COMPACT_ATOMS: atom_id res chain seq x y z
N MET A 1 11.95 16.75 8.40
CA MET A 1 11.11 17.30 7.32
C MET A 1 12.02 17.70 6.16
N ASP A 2 11.88 17.04 5.01
CA ASP A 2 12.68 17.32 3.81
C ASP A 2 12.14 18.54 3.04
N ILE A 3 13.00 19.23 2.30
CA ILE A 3 12.74 20.44 1.52
C ILE A 3 11.68 20.22 0.43
N GLN A 4 11.53 19.00 -0.09
CA GLN A 4 10.48 18.64 -1.05
C GLN A 4 9.10 18.59 -0.38
N GLN A 5 9.04 18.05 0.83
CA GLN A 5 7.83 17.99 1.67
C GLN A 5 7.39 19.39 2.10
N LEU A 6 8.35 20.25 2.43
CA LEU A 6 8.13 21.65 2.76
C LEU A 6 7.68 22.49 1.54
N ARG A 7 8.19 22.15 0.34
CA ARG A 7 7.82 22.78 -0.93
C ARG A 7 6.38 22.45 -1.34
N SER A 8 5.97 21.18 -1.29
CA SER A 8 4.58 20.82 -1.64
C SER A 8 3.59 21.50 -0.68
N TRP A 9 3.90 21.55 0.62
CA TRP A 9 3.00 22.17 1.60
C TRP A 9 2.84 23.68 1.45
N ILE A 10 3.88 24.40 1.03
CA ILE A 10 3.80 25.86 0.81
C ILE A 10 3.06 26.19 -0.48
N PHE A 11 3.20 25.38 -1.54
CA PHE A 11 2.51 25.60 -2.82
C PHE A 11 1.05 25.11 -2.80
N GLU A 12 0.68 24.18 -1.92
CA GLU A 12 -0.65 23.53 -1.93
C GLU A 12 -1.69 24.15 -0.98
N LEU A 13 -1.31 25.14 -0.16
CA LEU A 13 -2.28 25.72 0.77
C LEU A 13 -3.23 26.76 0.15
N TYR A 14 -2.91 27.41 -0.98
CA TYR A 14 -3.82 28.41 -1.58
C TYR A 14 -3.57 28.67 -3.07
N THR A 15 -4.62 29.05 -3.80
CA THR A 15 -4.49 29.79 -5.06
C THR A 15 -3.56 30.98 -4.82
N PRO A 16 -2.41 31.08 -5.51
CA PRO A 16 -1.60 32.28 -5.41
C PRO A 16 -2.48 33.45 -5.89
N LEU A 17 -2.61 34.50 -5.09
CA LEU A 17 -2.79 35.82 -5.70
C LEU A 17 -1.50 36.06 -6.50
N ASP A 18 -1.63 36.57 -7.73
CA ASP A 18 -0.57 36.53 -8.75
C ASP A 18 0.80 37.14 -8.34
N ASP A 19 0.93 37.74 -7.15
CA ASP A 19 2.11 38.48 -6.70
C ASP A 19 2.65 38.15 -5.26
N GLU A 20 2.27 37.04 -4.63
CA GLU A 20 2.73 36.70 -3.26
C GLU A 20 3.61 35.44 -3.17
N ARG A 21 4.88 35.59 -2.75
CA ARG A 21 5.79 34.49 -2.38
C ARG A 21 6.56 34.85 -1.10
N GLN A 22 6.69 33.90 -0.17
CA GLN A 22 7.29 34.09 1.17
C GLN A 22 8.24 32.95 1.51
N TYR A 23 9.27 33.24 2.31
CA TYR A 23 10.17 32.22 2.86
C TYR A 23 10.40 32.42 4.36
N ILE A 24 10.24 31.33 5.12
CA ILE A 24 10.61 31.27 6.53
C ILE A 24 11.85 30.38 6.66
N VAL A 25 12.95 30.96 7.10
CA VAL A 25 14.17 30.22 7.43
C VAL A 25 14.17 29.94 8.94
N PHE A 26 14.13 28.66 9.29
CA PHE A 26 13.97 28.18 10.66
C PHE A 26 15.31 27.87 11.32
N ASP A 27 15.60 28.52 12.46
CA ASP A 27 16.68 28.17 13.40
C ASP A 27 16.13 28.30 14.83
N ALA A 28 15.86 27.17 15.47
CA ALA A 28 15.26 27.11 16.80
C ALA A 28 16.11 27.78 17.91
N ALA A 29 17.43 27.90 17.72
CA ALA A 29 18.32 28.48 18.71
C ALA A 29 18.52 30.00 18.53
N ARG A 30 18.23 30.55 17.35
CA ARG A 30 18.50 31.96 16.98
C ARG A 30 17.26 32.74 16.55
N GLY A 31 16.08 32.13 16.68
CA GLY A 31 14.80 32.68 16.22
C GLY A 31 14.60 32.53 14.71
N ASN A 32 13.35 32.61 14.24
CA ASN A 32 13.08 32.48 12.80
C ASN A 32 13.43 33.77 12.05
N LEU A 33 13.94 33.62 10.82
CA LEU A 33 14.14 34.71 9.85
C LEU A 33 13.01 34.64 8.81
N LEU A 34 12.27 35.74 8.69
CA LEU A 34 11.27 35.93 7.64
C LEU A 34 11.92 36.70 6.49
N ILE A 35 11.76 36.23 5.26
CA ILE A 35 12.20 36.95 4.06
C ILE A 35 10.97 37.19 3.20
N ASP A 36 10.65 38.47 3.02
CA ASP A 36 9.43 38.98 2.37
C ASP A 36 8.13 38.42 2.97
N VAL A 37 7.34 39.31 3.56
CA VAL A 37 6.02 39.01 4.13
C VAL A 37 4.93 39.46 3.14
N PRO A 38 3.73 38.85 3.19
CA PRO A 38 2.62 39.35 2.39
C PRO A 38 2.17 40.71 2.95
N PRO A 39 1.26 41.41 2.26
CA PRO A 39 0.50 42.48 2.87
C PRO A 39 -0.10 42.03 4.21
N TYR A 40 -0.03 42.91 5.19
CA TYR A 40 -0.38 42.64 6.56
C TYR A 40 -1.86 42.24 6.68
N SER A 41 -2.11 41.01 7.14
CA SER A 41 -3.46 40.46 7.34
C SER A 41 -3.50 39.45 8.49
N GLU A 42 -4.69 39.24 9.09
CA GLU A 42 -4.87 38.21 10.13
C GLU A 42 -4.44 36.81 9.68
N ARG A 43 -4.66 36.50 8.40
CA ARG A 43 -4.29 35.21 7.82
C ARG A 43 -2.77 35.04 7.76
N ALA A 44 -2.03 36.08 7.41
CA ALA A 44 -0.57 36.05 7.41
C ALA A 44 0.00 35.89 8.84
N LEU A 45 -0.62 36.53 9.84
CA LEU A 45 -0.21 36.39 11.23
C LEU A 45 -0.34 34.95 11.75
N ARG A 46 -1.46 34.29 11.46
CA ARG A 46 -1.67 32.88 11.86
C ARG A 46 -0.65 31.93 11.23
N LEU A 47 -0.28 32.17 9.97
CA LEU A 47 0.77 31.41 9.27
C LEU A 47 2.13 31.55 9.96
N ILE A 48 2.53 32.79 10.27
CA ILE A 48 3.82 33.07 10.91
C ILE A 48 3.85 32.49 12.33
N GLN A 49 2.76 32.60 13.09
CA GLN A 49 2.68 32.06 14.45
C GLN A 49 2.77 30.52 14.48
N GLY A 50 2.16 29.83 13.50
CA GLY A 50 2.23 28.37 13.38
C GLY A 50 3.62 27.82 13.07
N ALA A 51 4.50 28.64 12.45
CA ALA A 51 5.88 28.28 12.13
C ALA A 51 6.88 28.53 13.27
N GLY A 52 6.43 29.11 14.39
CA GLY A 52 7.26 29.48 15.54
C GLY A 52 7.70 30.96 15.53
N ARG A 53 8.20 31.45 16.68
CA ARG A 53 8.48 32.89 16.87
C ARG A 53 9.60 33.38 15.95
N ALA A 54 9.25 34.27 15.04
CA ALA A 54 10.22 35.03 14.26
C ALA A 54 10.90 36.10 15.11
N SER A 55 12.16 36.35 14.80
CA SER A 55 13.01 37.33 15.48
C SER A 55 13.38 38.48 14.56
N LEU A 56 13.46 38.22 13.26
CA LEU A 56 13.88 39.18 12.25
C LEU A 56 13.08 38.96 10.96
N LEU A 57 12.68 40.06 10.34
CA LEU A 57 12.01 40.14 9.05
C LEU A 57 12.88 40.97 8.11
N LEU A 58 13.24 40.40 6.97
CA LEU A 58 14.04 41.05 5.95
C LEU A 58 13.16 41.38 4.73
N ALA A 59 13.01 42.67 4.45
CA ALA A 59 12.31 43.15 3.25
C ALA A 59 13.31 43.33 2.10
N THR A 60 13.04 42.71 0.95
CA THR A 60 14.01 42.67 -0.15
C THR A 60 13.93 43.85 -1.11
N ASN A 61 12.86 44.63 -1.04
CA ASN A 61 12.68 45.88 -1.79
C ASN A 61 11.74 46.85 -1.06
N ALA A 62 11.67 48.10 -1.56
CA ALA A 62 10.82 49.15 -1.00
C ALA A 62 9.33 48.76 -0.88
N ALA A 63 8.78 48.00 -1.84
CA ALA A 63 7.38 47.58 -1.81
C ALA A 63 7.11 46.59 -0.66
N ARG A 64 8.05 45.66 -0.43
CA ARG A 64 7.98 44.68 0.68
C ARG A 64 8.27 45.33 2.04
N ALA A 65 9.00 46.45 2.06
CA ALA A 65 9.30 47.23 3.26
C ALA A 65 8.11 48.07 3.76
N ALA A 66 7.20 48.48 2.87
CA ALA A 66 6.13 49.43 3.17
C ALA A 66 5.25 49.03 4.37
N GLU A 67 4.88 47.74 4.48
CA GLU A 67 4.01 47.24 5.55
C GLU A 67 4.75 46.47 6.66
N ALA A 68 6.08 46.42 6.61
CA ALA A 68 6.88 45.65 7.58
C ALA A 68 6.67 46.14 9.03
N HIS A 69 6.41 47.44 9.22
CA HIS A 69 6.15 48.04 10.54
C HIS A 69 4.98 47.38 11.29
N ARG A 70 3.94 46.95 10.57
CA ARG A 70 2.76 46.31 11.16
C ARG A 70 3.08 44.93 11.73
N TYR A 71 3.96 44.18 11.06
CA TYR A 71 4.46 42.91 11.57
C TYR A 71 5.34 43.10 12.80
N ARG A 72 6.18 44.14 12.83
CA ARG A 72 6.96 44.50 14.02
C ARG A 72 6.07 44.79 15.23
N GLU A 73 5.03 45.61 15.05
CA GLU A 73 4.09 45.95 16.13
C GLU A 73 3.34 44.73 16.68
N THR A 74 3.03 43.77 15.82
CA THR A 74 2.15 42.65 16.16
C THR A 74 2.89 41.39 16.61
N LEU A 75 4.04 41.11 16.01
CA LEU A 75 4.84 39.92 16.29
C LEU A 75 6.11 40.21 17.11
N GLY A 76 6.45 41.50 17.29
CA GLY A 76 7.68 41.90 17.95
C GLY A 76 8.95 41.48 17.18
N VAL A 77 8.86 41.36 15.85
CA VAL A 77 10.00 41.06 14.97
C VAL A 77 10.80 42.32 14.70
N GLN A 78 12.13 42.20 14.61
CA GLN A 78 12.96 43.28 14.08
C GLN A 78 12.81 43.34 12.55
N ILE A 79 12.97 44.52 11.95
CA ILE A 79 12.92 44.74 10.51
C ILE A 79 14.32 45.06 10.01
N ALA A 80 14.80 44.26 9.07
CA ALA A 80 15.98 44.52 8.27
C ALA A 80 15.60 44.90 6.84
N VAL A 81 16.34 45.84 6.26
CA VAL A 81 16.15 46.28 4.88
C VAL A 81 17.48 46.79 4.33
N HIS A 82 17.68 46.73 3.03
CA HIS A 82 18.85 47.33 2.39
C HIS A 82 18.81 48.88 2.46
N GLU A 83 19.97 49.54 2.53
CA GLU A 83 20.08 51.00 2.68
C GLU A 83 19.31 51.79 1.61
N ASP A 84 19.31 51.31 0.37
CA ASP A 84 18.55 51.89 -0.76
C ASP A 84 17.02 51.91 -0.52
N ASP A 85 16.48 50.99 0.29
CA ASP A 85 15.03 50.83 0.52
C ASP A 85 14.63 51.24 1.96
N ALA A 86 15.59 51.70 2.77
CA ALA A 86 15.36 52.01 4.19
C ALA A 86 14.30 53.09 4.41
N ALA A 87 14.18 54.03 3.49
CA ALA A 87 13.17 55.09 3.53
C ALA A 87 11.72 54.57 3.35
N ALA A 88 11.55 53.34 2.85
CA ALA A 88 10.23 52.74 2.63
C ALA A 88 9.64 52.08 3.89
N VAL A 89 10.44 51.87 4.95
CA VAL A 89 9.95 51.32 6.22
C VAL A 89 9.41 52.45 7.08
N GLU A 90 8.09 52.50 7.24
CA GLU A 90 7.44 53.45 8.15
C GLU A 90 7.91 53.26 9.59
N GLY A 91 8.29 54.36 10.26
CA GLY A 91 8.92 54.31 11.59
C GLY A 91 10.39 53.85 11.60
N GLY A 92 11.01 53.69 10.42
CA GLY A 92 12.41 53.28 10.26
C GLY A 92 12.65 51.79 10.43
N ALA A 93 13.70 51.27 9.78
CA ALA A 93 14.15 49.90 9.94
C ALA A 93 15.04 49.74 11.18
N ASP A 94 14.95 48.59 11.85
CA ASP A 94 15.78 48.27 13.02
C ASP A 94 17.22 47.92 12.61
N LEU A 95 17.39 47.40 11.39
CA LEU A 95 18.69 47.09 10.79
C LEU A 95 18.72 47.58 9.34
N VAL A 96 19.64 48.52 9.05
CA VAL A 96 19.90 48.99 7.70
C VAL A 96 21.14 48.28 7.16
N LEU A 97 20.95 47.45 6.14
CA LEU A 97 21.98 46.58 5.58
C LEU A 97 22.67 47.25 4.38
N LYS A 98 23.99 47.16 4.36
CA LYS A 98 24.82 47.52 3.20
C LYS A 98 25.01 46.33 2.27
N PRO A 99 25.49 46.56 1.03
CA PRO A 99 25.92 45.47 0.17
C PRO A 99 26.95 44.60 0.91
N ASP A 100 26.77 43.28 0.82
CA ASP A 100 27.63 42.26 1.42
C ASP A 100 27.53 42.05 2.95
N ASP A 101 26.62 42.75 3.64
CA ASP A 101 26.44 42.57 5.08
C ASP A 101 25.93 41.17 5.45
N LEU A 102 26.37 40.69 6.61
CA LEU A 102 25.86 39.47 7.22
C LEU A 102 24.65 39.77 8.10
N VAL A 103 23.52 39.19 7.75
CA VAL A 103 22.28 39.27 8.56
C VAL A 103 22.28 38.21 9.66
N ARG A 104 22.92 37.06 9.39
CA ARG A 104 23.21 35.98 10.35
C ARG A 104 24.58 35.35 10.03
N PRO A 105 25.17 34.56 10.95
CA PRO A 105 26.47 33.93 10.71
C PRO A 105 26.54 33.04 9.45
N ASP A 106 25.40 32.57 8.94
CA ASP A 106 25.24 31.73 7.76
C ASP A 106 24.47 32.41 6.61
N THR A 107 24.15 33.71 6.75
CA THR A 107 23.31 34.47 5.83
C THR A 107 23.96 35.79 5.41
N ARG A 108 24.15 36.00 4.11
CA ARG A 108 24.74 37.23 3.53
C ARG A 108 23.79 37.89 2.56
N VAL A 109 23.80 39.22 2.49
CA VAL A 109 22.91 40.00 1.63
C VAL A 109 23.68 40.71 0.52
N PHE A 110 23.12 40.73 -0.67
CA PHE A 110 23.70 41.36 -1.86
C PHE A 110 22.68 42.27 -2.52
N ARG A 111 23.13 43.41 -3.03
CA ARG A 111 22.30 44.28 -3.87
C ARG A 111 22.60 44.02 -5.33
N VAL A 112 21.56 43.73 -6.09
CA VAL A 112 21.66 43.48 -7.54
C VAL A 112 20.95 44.62 -8.25
N LYS A 113 21.68 45.49 -8.95
CA LYS A 113 21.12 46.67 -9.61
C LYS A 113 20.72 46.34 -11.06
N GLY A 114 19.47 46.65 -11.43
CA GLY A 114 18.94 46.55 -12.80
C GLY A 114 18.28 47.86 -13.26
N LYS A 115 17.90 47.94 -14.54
CA LYS A 115 17.16 49.10 -15.10
C LYS A 115 15.75 49.14 -14.50
N GLY A 116 15.56 49.89 -13.42
CA GLY A 116 14.28 50.06 -12.73
C GLY A 116 14.32 50.00 -11.20
N GLY A 117 15.49 49.75 -10.60
CA GLY A 117 15.65 49.63 -9.14
C GLY A 117 16.53 48.43 -8.78
N GLY A 118 17.17 48.45 -7.61
CA GLY A 118 17.95 47.31 -7.13
C GLY A 118 17.06 46.28 -6.42
N ALA A 119 17.39 45.00 -6.54
CA ALA A 119 16.79 43.92 -5.76
C ALA A 119 17.78 43.42 -4.71
N THR A 120 17.32 43.26 -3.47
CA THR A 120 18.14 42.67 -2.40
C THR A 120 18.02 41.16 -2.47
N VAL A 121 19.14 40.48 -2.69
CA VAL A 121 19.23 39.02 -2.75
C VAL A 121 19.89 38.50 -1.49
N VAL A 122 19.26 37.50 -0.88
CA VAL A 122 19.70 36.90 0.37
C VAL A 122 20.28 35.53 0.09
N LEU A 123 21.51 35.31 0.55
CA LEU A 123 22.22 34.05 0.48
C LEU A 123 22.20 33.33 1.82
N VAL A 124 21.64 32.12 1.87
CA VAL A 124 21.56 31.30 3.08
C VAL A 124 22.32 29.98 2.87
N ARG A 125 23.25 29.66 3.78
CA ARG A 125 24.00 28.39 3.75
C ARG A 125 23.27 27.31 4.57
N LYS A 126 22.93 26.17 3.96
CA LYS A 126 22.34 24.99 4.64
C LYS A 126 23.24 23.77 4.49
N SER A 127 23.14 22.80 5.41
CA SER A 127 23.83 21.50 5.31
C SER A 127 23.43 20.78 4.01
N GLY A 128 24.28 20.90 2.98
CA GLY A 128 24.04 20.34 1.64
C GLY A 128 24.02 21.36 0.48
N GLY A 129 24.06 22.68 0.72
CA GLY A 129 24.07 23.67 -0.38
C GLY A 129 23.86 25.13 0.05
N VAL A 130 23.60 26.00 -0.94
CA VAL A 130 23.32 27.44 -0.75
C VAL A 130 21.95 27.77 -1.38
N LEU A 131 21.11 28.48 -0.63
CA LEU A 131 19.78 28.96 -1.03
C LEU A 131 19.82 30.46 -1.29
N PHE A 132 19.18 30.91 -2.37
CA PHE A 132 18.97 32.32 -2.71
C PHE A 132 17.49 32.68 -2.50
N SER A 133 17.21 33.84 -1.91
CA SER A 133 15.85 34.35 -1.70
C SER A 133 15.77 35.86 -1.97
N GLY A 134 14.77 36.30 -2.74
CA GLY A 134 14.42 37.71 -3.01
C GLY A 134 13.74 37.94 -4.37
N ASP A 135 13.08 39.09 -4.54
CA ASP A 135 12.42 39.50 -5.80
C ASP A 135 13.46 39.88 -6.87
N LEU A 136 14.02 38.89 -7.57
CA LEU A 136 15.00 39.09 -8.64
C LEU A 136 14.31 39.05 -10.02
N ASP A 137 14.27 40.13 -10.79
CA ASP A 137 13.82 40.05 -12.19
C ASP A 137 14.89 39.37 -13.05
N LEU A 138 14.63 38.14 -13.52
CA LEU A 138 15.57 37.37 -14.36
C LEU A 138 15.92 38.06 -15.69
N SER A 139 15.11 39.02 -16.13
CA SER A 139 15.40 39.81 -17.34
C SER A 139 16.32 41.00 -17.08
N SER A 140 16.57 41.37 -15.82
CA SER A 140 17.42 42.51 -15.46
C SER A 140 18.90 42.22 -15.72
N GLU A 141 19.67 43.24 -16.12
CA GLU A 141 21.14 43.15 -16.31
C GLU A 141 21.84 42.57 -15.08
N GLY A 142 21.37 42.90 -13.86
CA GLY A 142 21.90 42.36 -12.62
C GLY A 142 21.60 40.87 -12.41
N ALA A 143 20.40 40.38 -12.77
CA ALA A 143 20.12 38.95 -12.75
C ALA A 143 20.90 38.21 -13.84
N GLN A 144 21.03 38.80 -15.03
CA GLN A 144 21.85 38.27 -16.13
C GLN A 144 23.32 38.13 -15.75
N ALA A 145 23.85 39.01 -14.89
CA ALA A 145 25.20 38.88 -14.33
C ALA A 145 25.34 37.70 -13.33
N LEU A 146 24.25 37.24 -12.73
CA LEU A 146 24.22 36.10 -11.81
C LEU A 146 23.98 34.76 -12.51
N ILE A 147 23.35 34.75 -13.69
CA ILE A 147 23.03 33.54 -14.48
C ILE A 147 24.25 32.64 -14.79
N PRO A 148 25.46 33.16 -15.07
CA PRO A 148 26.64 32.33 -15.29
C PRO A 148 27.16 31.59 -14.03
N LEU A 149 26.63 31.89 -12.84
CA LEU A 149 27.01 31.25 -11.58
C LEU A 149 26.06 30.08 -11.30
N ALA A 150 26.59 28.86 -11.15
CA ALA A 150 25.75 27.71 -10.81
C ALA A 150 25.32 27.76 -9.34
N PHE A 151 24.01 27.80 -9.11
CA PHE A 151 23.41 27.82 -7.77
C PHE A 151 22.75 26.48 -7.44
N SER A 152 22.77 26.08 -6.17
CA SER A 152 22.05 24.88 -5.71
C SER A 152 20.52 25.07 -5.75
N SER A 153 20.07 26.33 -5.73
CA SER A 153 18.68 26.74 -5.96
C SER A 153 18.57 28.25 -6.15
N VAL A 154 17.98 28.70 -7.26
CA VAL A 154 17.49 30.07 -7.47
C VAL A 154 15.97 30.03 -7.41
N LEU A 155 15.35 30.93 -6.66
CA LEU A 155 13.91 31.15 -6.69
C LEU A 155 13.67 32.58 -7.17
N SER A 156 13.32 32.71 -8.45
CA SER A 156 12.78 33.94 -9.03
C SER A 156 11.56 33.60 -9.89
N SER A 157 10.57 34.49 -9.91
CA SER A 157 9.19 34.22 -10.32
C SER A 157 8.86 34.36 -11.79
N LYS A 158 9.74 34.89 -12.66
CA LYS A 158 9.26 35.32 -13.99
C LYS A 158 9.56 34.37 -15.15
N GLN A 159 10.49 33.42 -15.05
CA GLN A 159 10.68 32.37 -16.06
C GLN A 159 11.28 31.08 -15.46
N ALA A 160 11.16 29.97 -16.21
CA ALA A 160 11.70 28.66 -15.83
C ALA A 160 13.23 28.71 -15.64
N PRO A 161 13.79 27.99 -14.65
CA PRO A 161 15.24 27.99 -14.41
C PRO A 161 16.01 27.39 -15.59
N ILE A 162 17.05 28.10 -16.04
CA ILE A 162 18.05 27.64 -17.01
C ILE A 162 19.18 26.97 -16.22
N TRP A 163 19.55 25.74 -16.58
CA TRP A 163 20.61 24.97 -15.92
C TRP A 163 21.91 25.02 -16.74
N ASN A 164 23.07 25.38 -16.14
CA ASN A 164 24.38 24.68 -16.25
C ASN A 164 25.63 25.44 -15.69
N ALA A 165 26.49 24.67 -14.99
CA ALA A 165 27.95 24.73 -14.67
C ALA A 165 28.64 25.97 -14.02
N GLY A 166 29.30 25.76 -12.85
CA GLY A 166 30.16 26.76 -12.20
C GLY A 166 30.62 26.44 -10.75
N ARG A 167 31.10 25.22 -10.47
CA ARG A 167 31.42 24.71 -9.11
C ARG A 167 32.43 25.55 -8.32
N ASP A 168 33.40 26.17 -8.99
CA ASP A 168 34.58 26.72 -8.31
C ASP A 168 34.32 28.08 -7.64
N THR A 169 33.49 28.93 -8.25
CA THR A 169 33.07 30.23 -7.69
C THR A 169 32.17 30.03 -6.46
N LEU A 170 31.31 29.00 -6.48
CA LEU A 170 30.49 28.61 -5.32
C LEU A 170 31.37 28.15 -4.15
N LEU A 171 32.39 27.33 -4.41
CA LEU A 171 33.33 26.86 -3.39
C LEU A 171 34.17 28.01 -2.81
N GLN A 172 34.41 29.09 -3.55
CA GLN A 172 35.09 30.28 -3.07
C GLN A 172 34.19 31.11 -2.14
N LEU A 173 32.97 31.44 -2.57
CA LEU A 173 32.00 32.19 -1.74
C LEU A 173 31.57 31.40 -0.49
N GLN A 174 31.45 30.08 -0.60
CA GLN A 174 31.19 29.18 0.53
C GLN A 174 32.32 29.19 1.58
N ARG A 175 33.57 29.46 1.17
CA ARG A 175 34.73 29.54 2.09
C ARG A 175 34.76 30.85 2.86
N GLU A 176 34.16 31.93 2.35
CA GLU A 176 34.10 33.24 3.01
C GLU A 176 33.02 33.31 4.10
N LEU A 177 31.93 32.55 3.98
CA LEU A 177 30.92 32.46 5.05
C LEU A 177 31.47 31.68 6.25
N PRO A 178 31.31 32.18 7.50
CA PRO A 178 31.71 31.47 8.71
C PRO A 178 31.24 30.02 8.70
N LYS A 179 32.14 29.08 9.03
CA LYS A 179 31.76 27.67 9.16
C LYS A 179 30.74 27.57 10.30
N PRO A 180 29.56 26.94 10.11
CA PRO A 180 28.68 26.68 11.23
C PRO A 180 29.49 25.89 12.27
N ARG A 181 29.41 26.30 13.54
CA ARG A 181 29.90 25.45 14.62
C ARG A 181 29.20 24.10 14.44
N LYS A 182 29.98 23.03 14.20
CA LYS A 182 29.46 21.67 14.22
C LYS A 182 28.90 21.43 15.63
N GLN A 183 27.62 21.72 15.82
CA GLN A 183 26.87 21.07 16.88
C GLN A 183 26.57 19.67 16.33
N PHE A 184 27.40 18.72 16.77
CA PHE A 184 27.00 17.34 16.75
C PHE A 184 25.79 17.22 17.67
N GLY A 185 24.59 17.33 17.10
CA GLY A 185 23.41 16.70 17.66
C GLY A 185 23.53 15.21 17.41
N ILE A 186 24.05 14.50 18.39
CA ILE A 186 24.00 13.04 18.46
C ILE A 186 22.52 12.66 18.68
N LEU A 187 21.90 12.00 17.71
CA LEU A 187 21.06 10.84 18.01
C LEU A 187 21.83 9.64 17.47
N LEU A 188 22.80 9.17 18.26
CA LEU A 188 23.42 7.88 18.02
C LEU A 188 22.51 6.81 18.63
N PRO A 189 22.31 5.68 17.94
CA PRO A 189 21.89 4.45 18.59
C PRO A 189 22.98 4.04 19.60
N PRO A 190 22.66 3.41 20.75
CA PRO A 190 23.67 3.01 21.73
C PRO A 190 24.52 1.85 21.20
N PRO A 191 25.86 1.98 21.12
CA PRO A 191 26.76 0.84 21.09
C PRO A 191 27.40 0.69 22.47
N TRP A 192 27.23 -0.49 23.04
CA TRP A 192 28.02 -0.93 24.18
C TRP A 192 29.51 -0.85 23.82
N ASP A 193 30.32 -0.10 24.59
CA ASP A 193 31.75 -0.39 24.64
C ASP A 193 32.31 -0.30 26.07
N ARG A 194 32.95 -1.42 26.43
CA ARG A 194 33.57 -1.74 27.71
C ARG A 194 34.92 -1.01 27.81
N ALA A 195 34.94 0.28 28.13
CA ALA A 195 36.23 0.95 28.38
C ALA A 195 36.21 2.17 29.32
N TYR A 196 35.13 2.43 30.07
CA TYR A 196 35.06 3.64 30.91
C TYR A 196 34.51 3.39 32.34
N LYS A 197 35.02 2.34 33.00
CA LYS A 197 34.73 2.05 34.42
C LYS A 197 35.97 2.20 35.32
N GLY A 198 36.67 3.33 35.23
CA GLY A 198 37.92 3.46 36.00
C GLY A 198 38.33 4.85 36.46
N ARG A 199 37.55 5.93 36.27
CA ARG A 199 38.08 7.27 36.57
C ARG A 199 37.16 8.33 37.16
N LEU A 200 36.00 7.98 37.71
CA LEU A 200 35.19 8.92 38.50
C LEU A 200 34.54 8.25 39.74
N GLU A 201 35.30 7.36 40.39
CA GLU A 201 35.20 7.19 41.84
C GLU A 201 36.23 8.15 42.43
N ASP A 202 35.80 9.39 42.71
CA ASP A 202 36.36 10.25 43.76
C ASP A 202 35.78 11.66 43.62
N LYS A 203 35.14 12.11 44.70
CA LYS A 203 34.66 13.48 44.98
C LYS A 203 33.31 13.85 44.36
N MET A 204 32.24 13.67 45.14
CA MET A 204 31.52 14.78 45.79
C MET A 204 30.51 14.25 46.82
N TYR A 205 30.60 14.78 48.04
CA TYR A 205 29.82 14.46 49.24
C TYR A 205 28.60 15.39 49.42
N HIS A 206 27.68 14.94 50.28
CA HIS A 206 26.39 15.47 50.78
C HIS A 206 26.35 16.90 51.38
N HIS A 207 25.14 17.51 51.37
CA HIS A 207 24.37 18.17 52.47
C HIS A 207 23.23 19.04 51.85
N ASP A 208 22.01 19.25 52.35
CA ASP A 208 21.20 18.73 53.46
C ASP A 208 19.71 19.11 53.21
N VAL A 209 18.81 18.20 53.63
CA VAL A 209 17.54 18.35 54.40
C VAL A 209 16.52 19.46 54.04
N ILE A 210 15.26 19.07 53.76
CA ILE A 210 14.04 19.30 54.60
C ILE A 210 13.01 18.18 54.34
N VAL A 211 12.61 17.47 55.42
CA VAL A 211 11.36 16.69 55.56
C VAL A 211 10.62 17.29 56.76
N PRO A 212 9.27 17.30 56.79
CA PRO A 212 8.55 16.36 57.67
C PRO A 212 7.22 15.85 57.05
N LYS A 213 6.52 14.83 57.52
CA LYS A 213 6.73 13.56 58.24
C LYS A 213 5.31 13.06 58.56
N GLU A 214 5.03 11.76 58.43
CA GLU A 214 4.13 10.93 59.27
C GLU A 214 4.05 9.53 58.60
N ASP A 215 4.86 8.55 59.02
CA ASP A 215 4.65 7.54 60.10
C ASP A 215 3.34 6.76 59.91
N THR A 216 3.33 5.45 59.59
CA THR A 216 3.66 4.36 60.52
C THR A 216 4.12 3.01 59.89
N ALA A 217 5.22 2.49 60.45
CA ALA A 217 5.72 1.12 60.73
C ALA A 217 4.95 -0.15 60.25
N VAL A 218 5.57 -1.18 59.60
CA VAL A 218 6.57 -2.24 59.96
C VAL A 218 5.94 -3.59 60.36
N ARG A 219 6.23 -4.66 59.59
CA ARG A 219 6.81 -5.92 60.10
C ARG A 219 7.28 -6.89 59.00
N GLU A 220 8.50 -7.37 59.19
CA GLU A 220 9.24 -8.38 58.42
C GLU A 220 8.70 -9.81 58.64
N ALA A 221 8.82 -10.69 57.63
CA ALA A 221 9.69 -11.88 57.68
C ALA A 221 9.42 -12.87 56.52
N ALA A 222 10.51 -13.18 55.80
CA ALA A 222 10.87 -14.46 55.16
C ALA A 222 9.89 -15.16 54.19
N MET A 223 10.27 -15.26 52.90
CA MET A 223 10.35 -16.50 52.10
C MET A 223 11.04 -16.22 50.73
N GLY A 224 11.94 -17.11 50.32
CA GLY A 224 12.77 -17.03 49.11
C GLY A 224 12.04 -17.42 47.80
N PRO A 225 12.80 -17.71 46.71
CA PRO A 225 12.71 -16.97 45.45
C PRO A 225 11.69 -17.58 44.47
N ALA A 226 10.77 -16.73 43.98
CA ALA A 226 9.95 -17.01 42.82
C ALA A 226 9.86 -15.74 41.94
N THR A 227 10.52 -15.82 40.79
CA THR A 227 10.17 -15.25 39.49
C THR A 227 9.22 -14.03 39.49
N LEU A 228 9.76 -12.84 39.20
CA LEU A 228 8.95 -11.73 38.69
C LEU A 228 9.69 -11.01 37.55
N VAL A 229 9.51 -11.52 36.33
CA VAL A 229 9.69 -10.74 35.11
C VAL A 229 8.45 -9.85 34.99
N VAL A 230 8.62 -8.54 35.14
CA VAL A 230 7.56 -7.57 34.82
C VAL A 230 7.46 -7.50 33.30
N ALA A 231 6.71 -8.43 32.71
CA ALA A 231 6.12 -8.22 31.41
C ALA A 231 4.95 -7.26 31.60
N SER A 232 5.08 -6.02 31.10
CA SER A 232 3.92 -5.16 30.89
C SER A 232 3.12 -5.73 29.71
N ALA A 233 2.41 -6.83 29.97
CA ALA A 233 1.36 -7.31 29.10
C ALA A 233 0.23 -6.29 29.17
N THR A 234 0.15 -5.40 28.17
CA THR A 234 -1.12 -4.76 27.80
C THR A 234 -2.05 -5.89 27.38
N ARG A 235 -2.79 -6.42 28.36
CA ARG A 235 -3.96 -7.27 28.14
C ARG A 235 -4.98 -6.38 27.43
N GLU A 236 -5.01 -6.42 26.10
CA GLU A 236 -6.17 -5.97 25.34
C GLU A 236 -7.35 -6.86 25.76
N THR A 237 -8.15 -6.37 26.71
CA THR A 237 -9.41 -6.99 27.11
C THR A 237 -10.44 -6.78 26.01
N LEU A 238 -10.45 -7.68 25.03
CA LEU A 238 -11.56 -7.89 24.11
C LEU A 238 -12.62 -8.76 24.78
N GLU A 239 -13.33 -8.19 25.76
CA GLU A 239 -14.70 -8.64 26.02
C GLU A 239 -15.59 -8.09 24.88
N LYS A 240 -16.64 -8.84 24.51
CA LYS A 240 -17.79 -8.33 23.70
C LYS A 240 -18.42 -7.16 24.46
N ALA A 241 -17.80 -6.00 24.40
CA ALA A 241 -18.27 -4.84 25.10
C ALA A 241 -19.33 -4.19 24.23
N LYS A 242 -20.56 -4.19 24.74
CA LYS A 242 -21.63 -3.35 24.21
C LYS A 242 -21.07 -1.95 23.98
N ARG A 243 -21.13 -1.47 22.73
CA ARG A 243 -20.72 -0.10 22.42
C ARG A 243 -21.56 0.84 23.27
N PRO A 244 -20.99 1.91 23.86
CA PRO A 244 -21.80 2.97 24.44
C PRO A 244 -22.64 3.57 23.31
N LEU A 245 -23.97 3.58 23.46
CA LEU A 245 -24.86 4.28 22.55
C LEU A 245 -24.44 5.76 22.50
N PRO A 246 -24.37 6.39 21.31
CA PRO A 246 -24.13 7.82 21.25
C PRO A 246 -25.23 8.54 22.04
N ALA A 247 -24.82 9.45 22.93
CA ALA A 247 -25.74 10.26 23.70
C ALA A 247 -26.67 10.99 22.73
N ARG A 248 -27.97 10.63 22.75
CA ARG A 248 -29.01 11.42 22.10
C ARG A 248 -28.90 12.84 22.65
N THR A 249 -28.53 13.80 21.81
CA THR A 249 -28.76 15.21 22.10
C THR A 249 -30.26 15.39 22.30
N ALA A 250 -30.66 15.53 23.56
CA ALA A 250 -32.03 15.80 23.95
C ALA A 250 -32.41 17.19 23.42
N VAL A 251 -33.28 17.21 22.42
CA VAL A 251 -34.08 18.40 22.12
C VAL A 251 -35.24 18.37 23.08
N ALA A 252 -35.31 19.37 23.96
CA ALA A 252 -36.39 19.56 24.91
C ALA A 252 -37.73 19.66 24.18
N GLY A 253 -38.72 18.96 24.70
CA GLY A 253 -40.08 18.94 24.18
C GLY A 253 -40.96 20.06 24.72
N ASP A 254 -42.06 20.27 24.01
CA ASP A 254 -43.43 20.57 24.41
C ASP A 254 -44.25 20.35 23.12
N GLY A 255 -45.44 19.78 23.02
CA GLY A 255 -46.52 19.36 23.90
C GLY A 255 -47.72 19.12 22.95
N ALA A 256 -48.57 18.14 23.24
CA ALA A 256 -49.51 17.48 22.33
C ALA A 256 -50.73 18.30 21.82
N GLY A 257 -51.33 17.86 20.69
CA GLY A 257 -52.74 18.16 20.32
C GLY A 257 -53.14 17.91 18.84
N SER A 258 -53.80 16.79 18.55
CA SER A 258 -54.46 16.39 17.28
C SER A 258 -55.73 17.24 16.93
N PRO A 259 -56.50 16.99 15.84
CA PRO A 259 -56.22 16.57 14.46
C PRO A 259 -56.85 17.53 13.37
N ALA A 260 -56.58 17.25 12.09
CA ALA A 260 -57.10 17.89 10.85
C ALA A 260 -58.66 17.90 10.74
N PRO A 261 -59.34 18.70 9.87
CA PRO A 261 -59.10 18.76 8.40
C PRO A 261 -59.47 20.08 7.65
N SER A 262 -59.25 20.01 6.32
CA SER A 262 -59.90 20.76 5.20
C SER A 262 -59.05 21.78 4.43
N ALA A 263 -58.98 21.54 3.11
CA ALA A 263 -58.63 22.51 2.06
C ALA A 263 -59.91 23.23 1.60
N PRO A 264 -59.83 24.43 1.00
CA PRO A 264 -59.73 24.49 -0.48
C PRO A 264 -58.99 25.70 -1.10
N ALA A 265 -58.58 25.49 -2.35
CA ALA A 265 -58.52 26.38 -3.53
C ALA A 265 -57.76 27.73 -3.55
N ALA A 266 -56.69 27.72 -4.38
CA ALA A 266 -56.23 28.67 -5.40
C ALA A 266 -56.64 30.16 -5.40
N ALA A 267 -55.64 31.06 -5.43
CA ALA A 267 -55.63 32.27 -6.27
C ALA A 267 -54.23 32.94 -6.40
N SER A 268 -53.78 33.10 -7.65
CA SER A 268 -52.99 34.19 -8.27
C SER A 268 -51.85 34.94 -7.54
N ALA A 269 -50.65 34.90 -8.15
CA ALA A 269 -49.57 35.89 -8.00
C ALA A 269 -49.78 37.10 -8.94
N PRO A 270 -49.28 38.31 -8.59
CA PRO A 270 -48.11 38.91 -9.29
C PRO A 270 -47.32 39.95 -8.41
N PRO A 271 -46.35 40.73 -8.93
CA PRO A 271 -45.16 40.42 -9.74
C PRO A 271 -43.85 40.78 -9.00
N ALA A 272 -42.70 40.40 -9.60
CA ALA A 272 -41.35 40.68 -9.12
C ALA A 272 -40.66 41.84 -9.87
N ALA A 273 -39.72 42.53 -9.20
CA ALA A 273 -38.61 43.31 -9.78
C ALA A 273 -37.48 43.47 -8.74
N PRO A 274 -36.24 43.84 -9.13
CA PRO A 274 -35.29 43.09 -9.96
C PRO A 274 -34.02 42.70 -9.16
N ARG A 275 -33.30 41.67 -9.62
CA ARG A 275 -31.91 41.40 -9.20
C ARG A 275 -30.96 41.67 -10.37
N GLU A 276 -29.97 42.51 -10.12
CA GLU A 276 -28.89 42.88 -11.04
C GLU A 276 -27.99 41.69 -11.40
N GLN A 277 -27.44 41.77 -12.61
CA GLN A 277 -26.58 40.80 -13.28
C GLN A 277 -25.15 40.83 -12.71
N ARG A 278 -24.52 39.65 -12.57
CA ARG A 278 -23.05 39.52 -12.54
C ARG A 278 -22.56 38.96 -13.88
N PRO A 279 -21.44 39.46 -14.43
CA PRO A 279 -20.97 39.06 -15.76
C PRO A 279 -20.40 37.63 -15.75
N ARG A 280 -20.60 36.92 -16.87
CA ARG A 280 -20.05 35.58 -17.12
C ARG A 280 -18.53 35.66 -17.38
N PRO A 281 -17.72 34.72 -16.87
CA PRO A 281 -16.36 34.54 -17.35
C PRO A 281 -16.35 33.92 -18.76
N LYS A 282 -15.35 34.30 -19.56
CA LYS A 282 -15.18 33.81 -20.95
C LYS A 282 -14.84 32.31 -21.00
N PRO A 283 -15.15 31.59 -22.10
CA PRO A 283 -14.90 30.16 -22.22
C PRO A 283 -13.42 29.82 -22.45
N PHE A 284 -13.05 28.66 -21.92
CA PHE A 284 -11.75 27.97 -21.88
C PHE A 284 -11.06 27.68 -23.25
N ALA A 285 -11.58 28.16 -24.37
CA ALA A 285 -11.18 27.68 -25.70
C ALA A 285 -10.11 28.52 -26.43
N GLU A 286 -9.59 29.63 -25.85
CA GLU A 286 -8.80 30.60 -26.64
C GLU A 286 -7.26 30.52 -26.55
N ASP A 287 -6.63 29.71 -25.68
CA ASP A 287 -5.17 29.87 -25.45
C ASP A 287 -4.24 28.68 -25.74
N TRP A 288 -4.70 27.53 -26.24
CA TRP A 288 -3.78 26.40 -26.45
C TRP A 288 -3.32 26.20 -27.91
N ARG A 289 -2.23 26.88 -28.28
CA ARG A 289 -1.32 26.44 -29.36
C ARG A 289 0.15 26.59 -28.93
N ALA A 290 0.70 25.57 -28.29
CA ALA A 290 2.14 25.29 -28.36
C ALA A 290 2.43 23.81 -28.04
N THR A 291 3.19 23.22 -28.94
CA THR A 291 3.65 21.82 -29.02
C THR A 291 4.58 21.44 -27.86
N SER A 292 4.47 20.20 -27.38
CA SER A 292 5.30 19.68 -26.30
C SER A 292 6.74 19.39 -26.75
N THR A 293 7.69 19.63 -25.85
CA THR A 293 9.04 19.04 -25.91
C THR A 293 9.28 18.22 -24.64
N GLU A 294 9.86 17.03 -24.81
CA GLU A 294 10.09 16.03 -23.76
C GLU A 294 10.92 16.57 -22.57
N ARG A 295 10.54 16.19 -21.35
CA ARG A 295 11.32 16.36 -20.11
C ARG A 295 11.80 15.01 -19.58
N PRO A 296 13.02 14.94 -19.01
CA PRO A 296 13.60 13.71 -18.46
C PRO A 296 12.93 13.31 -17.12
N PRO A 297 12.96 12.03 -16.75
CA PRO A 297 12.27 11.50 -15.57
C PRO A 297 12.94 11.99 -14.27
N THR A 298 12.13 12.48 -13.32
CA THR A 298 12.54 12.74 -11.94
C THR A 298 12.23 11.52 -11.09
N THR A 299 13.15 10.55 -11.04
CA THR A 299 13.21 9.54 -9.97
C THR A 299 13.96 10.12 -8.78
N ILE A 300 13.30 10.28 -7.63
CA ILE A 300 13.99 10.32 -6.34
C ILE A 300 14.06 8.89 -5.85
N ALA A 301 15.29 8.42 -5.73
CA ALA A 301 15.70 7.11 -5.32
C ALA A 301 15.05 6.69 -3.97
N ASN A 302 14.32 5.57 -3.98
CA ASN A 302 14.44 4.60 -2.90
C ASN A 302 15.95 4.34 -2.71
N PRO A 303 16.47 4.18 -1.48
CA PRO A 303 17.89 3.93 -1.26
C PRO A 303 18.32 2.87 -2.25
N ALA A 304 19.34 3.20 -3.07
CA ALA A 304 19.82 2.41 -4.19
C ALA A 304 19.54 0.94 -3.91
N THR A 305 18.58 0.38 -4.65
CA THR A 305 18.19 -1.02 -4.68
C THR A 305 19.18 -1.89 -3.90
N ASP A 306 18.76 -2.50 -2.79
CA ASP A 306 19.46 -3.65 -2.20
C ASP A 306 19.40 -4.87 -3.17
N ILE A 307 19.51 -4.64 -4.48
CA ILE A 307 20.13 -5.58 -5.40
C ILE A 307 21.58 -5.62 -4.98
N VAL A 308 21.83 -6.44 -3.97
CA VAL A 308 23.17 -6.84 -3.58
C VAL A 308 23.87 -7.29 -4.87
N PRO A 309 24.96 -6.63 -5.30
CA PRO A 309 25.80 -7.17 -6.36
C PRO A 309 26.14 -8.62 -6.00
N ALA A 310 26.36 -9.47 -6.98
CA ALA A 310 26.56 -10.93 -6.86
C ALA A 310 27.71 -11.42 -5.92
N ALA A 311 28.23 -10.59 -5.01
CA ALA A 311 29.38 -10.81 -4.16
C ALA A 311 29.15 -10.59 -2.65
N ALA A 312 27.92 -10.56 -2.12
CA ALA A 312 27.73 -10.85 -0.69
C ALA A 312 27.63 -12.38 -0.53
N GLY A 313 28.51 -12.97 0.26
CA GLY A 313 28.41 -14.40 0.56
C GLY A 313 27.09 -14.70 1.25
N PHE A 314 26.28 -15.59 0.68
CA PHE A 314 24.99 -16.08 1.20
C PHE A 314 25.14 -16.97 2.47
N LYS A 315 26.15 -16.70 3.29
CA LYS A 315 26.47 -17.52 4.46
C LYS A 315 25.42 -17.32 5.54
N PRO A 316 24.98 -18.39 6.21
CA PRO A 316 24.14 -18.31 7.40
C PRO A 316 24.73 -17.33 8.43
N ARG A 317 23.94 -16.33 8.80
CA ARG A 317 24.30 -15.39 9.87
C ARG A 317 24.00 -16.01 11.23
N SER A 318 24.81 -15.69 12.24
CA SER A 318 24.56 -16.09 13.63
C SER A 318 23.94 -14.93 14.40
N ILE A 319 22.97 -15.22 15.25
CA ILE A 319 22.42 -14.27 16.24
C ILE A 319 22.67 -14.71 17.69
N GLY A 320 23.49 -15.74 17.88
CA GLY A 320 23.96 -16.23 19.17
C GLY A 320 22.82 -16.69 20.08
N GLU A 321 22.93 -16.36 21.36
CA GLU A 321 21.96 -16.74 22.41
C GLU A 321 20.55 -16.19 22.19
N ARG A 322 20.40 -15.20 21.30
CA ARG A 322 19.09 -14.64 20.91
C ARG A 322 18.29 -15.62 20.06
N PHE A 323 18.94 -16.53 19.33
CA PHE A 323 18.21 -17.51 18.52
C PHE A 323 17.37 -18.42 19.43
N ARG A 324 16.07 -18.39 19.18
CA ARG A 324 15.12 -19.36 19.69
C ARG A 324 14.31 -19.84 18.50
N ARG A 325 14.23 -21.16 18.34
CA ARG A 325 13.35 -21.74 17.33
C ARG A 325 11.91 -21.37 17.68
N VAL A 326 11.24 -20.69 16.76
CA VAL A 326 9.85 -20.27 16.98
C VAL A 326 8.94 -21.48 16.88
N PRO A 327 8.05 -21.74 17.86
CA PRO A 327 7.07 -22.82 17.79
C PRO A 327 6.14 -22.66 16.58
N ILE A 328 5.75 -23.77 15.97
CA ILE A 328 4.86 -23.74 14.79
C ILE A 328 3.50 -23.11 15.10
N ASP A 329 2.96 -23.33 16.30
CA ASP A 329 1.66 -22.81 16.73
C ASP A 329 1.65 -21.28 16.86
N ASP A 330 2.82 -20.69 17.13
CA ASP A 330 3.03 -19.24 17.17
C ASP A 330 3.31 -18.70 15.78
N LEU A 331 4.22 -19.33 15.02
CA LEU A 331 4.64 -18.83 13.71
C LEU A 331 3.57 -19.01 12.63
N VAL A 332 3.16 -20.26 12.39
CA VAL A 332 2.13 -20.56 11.37
C VAL A 332 0.75 -20.17 11.89
N GLY A 333 0.51 -20.34 13.19
CA GLY A 333 -0.75 -19.97 13.84
C GLY A 333 -0.90 -18.49 14.17
N SER A 334 0.07 -17.64 13.81
CA SER A 334 -0.06 -16.18 13.91
C SER A 334 -1.34 -15.72 13.19
N PRO A 335 -2.23 -14.96 13.85
CA PRO A 335 -3.36 -14.37 13.15
C PRO A 335 -2.86 -13.36 12.11
N TYR A 336 -3.77 -12.92 11.24
CA TYR A 336 -3.51 -11.90 10.23
C TYR A 336 -4.83 -11.33 9.72
N VAL A 337 -4.82 -10.08 9.31
CA VAL A 337 -5.97 -9.43 8.67
C VAL A 337 -6.09 -9.95 7.24
N ASP A 338 -7.31 -10.26 6.79
CA ASP A 338 -7.52 -10.84 5.46
C ASP A 338 -7.05 -9.88 4.35
N TYR A 339 -6.31 -10.44 3.40
CA TYR A 339 -5.86 -9.76 2.19
C TYR A 339 -6.34 -10.47 0.91
N VAL A 340 -6.97 -11.65 1.04
CA VAL A 340 -7.30 -12.52 -0.09
C VAL A 340 -8.68 -12.22 -0.67
N TRP A 341 -9.69 -12.13 0.19
CA TRP A 341 -11.10 -12.00 -0.23
C TRP A 341 -11.67 -10.62 -0.03
N GLY A 342 -11.06 -9.82 0.83
CA GLY A 342 -11.30 -8.40 0.86
C GLY A 342 -10.48 -7.71 1.91
N GLY A 343 -9.91 -6.57 1.52
CA GLY A 343 -9.21 -5.70 2.44
C GLY A 343 -10.12 -4.93 3.40
N ILE A 344 -9.56 -3.90 3.99
CA ILE A 344 -10.24 -2.99 4.90
C ILE A 344 -11.30 -2.12 4.20
N ASP A 345 -12.10 -1.45 5.02
CA ASP A 345 -12.88 -0.29 4.59
C ASP A 345 -12.88 0.80 5.66
N LEU A 346 -12.81 2.06 5.22
CA LEU A 346 -12.80 3.22 6.10
C LEU A 346 -14.23 3.78 6.20
N SER A 347 -14.68 4.09 7.41
CA SER A 347 -16.02 4.64 7.60
C SER A 347 -16.14 6.00 6.89
N PRO A 348 -17.29 6.33 6.28
CA PRO A 348 -17.48 7.60 5.57
C PRO A 348 -17.28 8.85 6.44
N ASP A 349 -17.47 8.72 7.76
CA ASP A 349 -17.19 9.77 8.75
C ASP A 349 -15.70 9.90 9.12
N GLY A 350 -14.83 9.01 8.60
CA GLY A 350 -13.38 9.02 8.84
C GLY A 350 -12.97 8.63 10.25
N THR A 351 -13.83 7.93 11.02
CA THR A 351 -13.59 7.63 12.43
C THR A 351 -13.15 6.19 12.73
N GLU A 352 -13.49 5.23 11.88
CA GLU A 352 -13.27 3.79 12.11
C GLU A 352 -12.83 3.05 10.84
N VAL A 353 -11.98 2.03 11.00
CA VAL A 353 -11.62 1.09 9.93
C VAL A 353 -12.25 -0.27 10.23
N ALA A 354 -13.03 -0.82 9.30
CA ALA A 354 -13.54 -2.18 9.35
C ALA A 354 -12.61 -3.14 8.60
N PHE A 355 -12.42 -4.34 9.13
CA PHE A 355 -11.51 -5.34 8.58
C PHE A 355 -11.91 -6.76 9.01
N ALA A 356 -11.45 -7.77 8.27
CA ALA A 356 -11.65 -9.17 8.63
C ALA A 356 -10.39 -9.74 9.28
N TRP A 357 -10.49 -10.33 10.47
CA TRP A 357 -9.33 -10.80 11.23
C TRP A 357 -9.58 -12.21 11.78
N ASN A 358 -8.61 -13.12 11.62
CA ASN A 358 -8.75 -14.50 12.07
C ASN A 358 -8.27 -14.75 13.51
N ARG A 359 -8.12 -13.70 14.33
CA ARG A 359 -7.65 -13.80 15.73
C ARG A 359 -8.47 -14.77 16.58
N SER A 360 -9.76 -14.91 16.29
CA SER A 360 -10.71 -15.80 16.97
C SER A 360 -10.74 -17.24 16.43
N GLY A 361 -9.78 -17.62 15.57
CA GLY A 361 -9.61 -18.97 15.00
C GLY A 361 -10.04 -19.08 13.53
N THR A 362 -10.98 -18.24 13.10
CA THR A 362 -11.40 -18.03 11.70
C THR A 362 -11.69 -16.55 11.49
N PHE A 363 -11.82 -16.10 10.24
CA PHE A 363 -12.07 -14.69 9.95
C PHE A 363 -13.45 -14.25 10.44
N GLU A 364 -13.46 -13.21 11.26
CA GLU A 364 -14.65 -12.48 11.67
C GLU A 364 -14.48 -10.99 11.33
N ILE A 365 -15.57 -10.23 11.28
CA ILE A 365 -15.52 -8.78 11.04
C ILE A 365 -15.21 -8.06 12.34
N TYR A 366 -14.23 -7.17 12.28
CA TYR A 366 -13.82 -6.27 13.34
C TYR A 366 -13.88 -4.83 12.86
N SER A 367 -13.82 -3.92 13.82
CA SER A 367 -13.64 -2.48 13.58
C SER A 367 -12.68 -1.87 14.61
N ALA A 368 -11.90 -0.89 14.14
CA ALA A 368 -10.94 -0.14 14.94
C ALA A 368 -11.23 1.36 14.80
N PRO A 369 -11.52 2.09 15.89
CA PRO A 369 -11.47 3.54 15.89
C PRO A 369 -10.05 4.03 15.59
N ILE A 370 -9.94 5.09 14.81
CA ILE A 370 -8.64 5.62 14.39
C ILE A 370 -7.90 6.30 15.54
N GLU A 371 -8.64 7.02 16.39
CA GLU A 371 -8.04 7.80 17.48
C GLU A 371 -7.94 7.01 18.80
N ARG A 372 -8.58 5.83 18.92
CA ARG A 372 -8.62 5.03 20.16
C ARG A 372 -7.99 3.66 19.97
N GLU A 373 -7.47 3.06 21.03
CA GLU A 373 -6.79 1.76 20.93
C GLU A 373 -7.75 0.56 20.98
N ARG A 374 -9.01 0.77 21.36
CA ARG A 374 -9.97 -0.32 21.56
C ARG A 374 -10.51 -0.87 20.24
N LEU A 375 -10.36 -2.17 20.01
CA LEU A 375 -10.96 -2.91 18.88
C LEU A 375 -12.33 -3.50 19.25
N TYR A 376 -13.20 -3.67 18.26
CA TYR A 376 -14.52 -4.30 18.41
C TYR A 376 -14.68 -5.47 17.44
N GLN A 377 -14.92 -6.67 17.96
CA GLN A 377 -15.38 -7.81 17.18
C GLN A 377 -16.89 -7.67 16.93
N LEU A 378 -17.30 -7.56 15.67
CA LEU A 378 -18.68 -7.31 15.27
C LEU A 378 -19.44 -8.59 14.95
N THR A 379 -18.74 -9.64 14.51
CA THR A 379 -19.34 -10.94 14.19
C THR A 379 -18.65 -12.07 14.95
N ASP A 380 -19.35 -13.17 15.22
CA ASP A 380 -18.78 -14.35 15.88
C ASP A 380 -19.47 -15.64 15.41
N ALA A 381 -19.66 -15.76 14.10
CA ALA A 381 -20.40 -16.87 13.50
C ALA A 381 -19.61 -18.19 13.46
N LYS A 382 -18.30 -18.13 13.73
CA LYS A 382 -17.34 -19.23 13.51
C LYS A 382 -17.35 -19.71 12.06
N GLN A 383 -17.67 -18.78 11.16
CA GLN A 383 -17.68 -18.95 9.72
C GLN A 383 -16.90 -17.79 9.12
N ARG A 384 -16.18 -18.05 8.04
CA ARG A 384 -15.29 -17.07 7.42
C ARG A 384 -16.11 -15.87 6.91
N SER A 385 -15.99 -14.76 7.61
CA SER A 385 -16.63 -13.47 7.31
C SER A 385 -15.55 -12.49 6.82
N VAL A 386 -15.68 -11.97 5.61
CA VAL A 386 -14.63 -11.22 4.89
C VAL A 386 -15.21 -10.04 4.09
N SER A 387 -14.33 -9.20 3.52
CA SER A 387 -14.70 -8.06 2.66
C SER A 387 -15.73 -7.09 3.26
N PRO A 388 -15.47 -6.49 4.45
CA PRO A 388 -16.37 -5.49 5.02
C PRO A 388 -16.46 -4.23 4.14
N ARG A 389 -17.66 -3.65 4.04
CA ARG A 389 -17.97 -2.40 3.33
C ARG A 389 -18.94 -1.55 4.13
N TRP A 390 -18.51 -0.38 4.54
CA TRP A 390 -19.35 0.56 5.27
C TRP A 390 -20.49 1.07 4.38
N SER A 391 -21.67 1.14 4.98
CA SER A 391 -22.78 1.92 4.45
C SER A 391 -22.41 3.42 4.42
N PRO A 392 -22.94 4.21 3.45
CA PRO A 392 -22.62 5.64 3.33
C PRO A 392 -22.97 6.49 4.55
N ASP A 393 -23.93 6.05 5.37
CA ASP A 393 -24.34 6.71 6.61
C ASP A 393 -23.57 6.24 7.86
N ALA A 394 -22.57 5.36 7.66
CA ALA A 394 -21.72 4.78 8.69
C ALA A 394 -22.48 4.03 9.81
N LYS A 395 -23.69 3.51 9.56
CA LYS A 395 -24.48 2.77 10.58
C LYS A 395 -24.39 1.26 10.47
N GLN A 396 -24.09 0.74 9.29
CA GLN A 396 -24.01 -0.70 9.01
C GLN A 396 -22.79 -1.04 8.17
N ILE A 397 -22.38 -2.30 8.22
CA ILE A 397 -21.34 -2.88 7.37
C ILE A 397 -21.93 -4.05 6.60
N ALA A 398 -21.77 -4.04 5.28
CA ALA A 398 -22.01 -5.20 4.43
C ALA A 398 -20.74 -6.05 4.35
N PHE A 399 -20.87 -7.37 4.37
CA PHE A 399 -19.74 -8.28 4.29
C PHE A 399 -20.14 -9.60 3.63
N LEU A 400 -19.15 -10.42 3.30
CA LEU A 400 -19.32 -11.73 2.68
C LEU A 400 -19.09 -12.83 3.72
N ARG A 401 -19.93 -13.87 3.70
CA ARG A 401 -19.75 -15.07 4.54
C ARG A 401 -20.01 -16.34 3.75
N ASP A 402 -19.09 -17.30 3.82
CA ASP A 402 -19.24 -18.62 3.23
C ASP A 402 -19.24 -19.73 4.29
N THR A 403 -19.47 -20.98 3.86
CA THR A 403 -19.52 -22.15 4.73
C THR A 403 -18.43 -23.14 4.33
N GLY A 404 -17.60 -23.54 5.30
CA GLY A 404 -16.60 -24.60 5.10
C GLY A 404 -15.58 -24.32 3.99
N GLY A 405 -15.30 -23.05 3.69
CA GLY A 405 -14.35 -22.64 2.65
C GLY A 405 -14.81 -22.85 1.21
N ASN A 406 -16.09 -23.14 0.97
CA ASN A 406 -16.65 -23.43 -0.36
C ASN A 406 -16.69 -22.23 -1.32
N GLU A 407 -16.34 -21.02 -0.85
CA GLU A 407 -16.35 -19.75 -1.61
C GLU A 407 -17.74 -19.35 -2.15
N ARG A 408 -18.82 -20.00 -1.67
CA ARG A 408 -20.22 -19.63 -1.93
C ARG A 408 -20.65 -18.62 -0.89
N PHE A 409 -20.11 -17.42 -1.05
CA PHE A 409 -20.40 -16.31 -0.15
C PHE A 409 -21.83 -15.81 -0.33
N ASP A 410 -22.53 -15.61 0.79
CA ASP A 410 -23.70 -14.76 0.88
C ASP A 410 -23.30 -13.33 1.30
N ILE A 411 -24.14 -12.35 0.99
CA ILE A 411 -24.02 -10.96 1.46
C ILE A 411 -24.78 -10.82 2.77
N TRP A 412 -24.09 -10.36 3.81
CA TRP A 412 -24.64 -10.11 5.13
C TRP A 412 -24.53 -8.63 5.49
N LEU A 413 -25.39 -8.19 6.41
CA LEU A 413 -25.26 -6.90 7.10
C LEU A 413 -25.04 -7.13 8.59
N VAL A 414 -24.21 -6.28 9.18
CA VAL A 414 -24.07 -6.13 10.63
C VAL A 414 -24.19 -4.66 11.00
N ASP A 415 -24.90 -4.36 12.09
CA ASP A 415 -24.97 -3.00 12.64
C ASP A 415 -23.60 -2.55 13.15
N ARG A 416 -23.37 -1.24 13.19
CA ARG A 416 -22.09 -0.64 13.66
C ARG A 416 -21.67 -1.19 15.02
N ASP A 417 -22.61 -1.46 15.92
CA ASP A 417 -22.38 -1.99 17.26
C ASP A 417 -22.21 -3.51 17.34
N GLY A 418 -22.49 -4.23 16.25
CA GLY A 418 -22.46 -5.69 16.23
C GLY A 418 -23.66 -6.37 16.88
N GLU A 419 -24.74 -5.64 17.22
CA GLU A 419 -25.89 -6.23 17.92
C GLU A 419 -26.84 -6.98 16.98
N THR A 420 -26.99 -6.54 15.73
CA THR A 420 -27.87 -7.18 14.74
C THR A 420 -27.09 -7.62 13.51
N GLU A 421 -27.25 -8.89 13.15
CA GLU A 421 -26.80 -9.44 11.86
C GLU A 421 -28.00 -9.92 11.02
N ARG A 422 -27.95 -9.74 9.70
CA ARG A 422 -28.94 -10.30 8.77
C ARG A 422 -28.32 -10.77 7.46
N ASN A 423 -28.72 -11.94 6.98
CA ASN A 423 -28.38 -12.44 5.64
C ASN A 423 -29.29 -11.78 4.61
N LEU A 424 -28.72 -11.10 3.61
CA LEU A 424 -29.47 -10.41 2.56
C LEU A 424 -29.76 -11.29 1.35
N THR A 425 -28.86 -12.23 1.03
CA THR A 425 -28.98 -13.04 -0.18
C THR A 425 -29.61 -14.39 0.14
N ASN A 426 -29.06 -15.14 1.09
CA ASN A 426 -29.54 -16.47 1.49
C ASN A 426 -29.75 -17.40 0.27
N GLU A 427 -28.75 -17.51 -0.60
CA GLU A 427 -28.79 -18.27 -1.85
C GLU A 427 -27.65 -19.30 -1.88
N PRO A 428 -27.86 -20.52 -1.35
CA PRO A 428 -26.78 -21.50 -1.11
C PRO A 428 -26.07 -21.99 -2.39
N ASP A 429 -26.70 -21.82 -3.55
CA ASP A 429 -26.16 -22.21 -4.85
C ASP A 429 -25.55 -21.05 -5.65
N VAL A 430 -25.45 -19.86 -5.05
CA VAL A 430 -24.96 -18.66 -5.69
C VAL A 430 -23.74 -18.13 -4.95
N MET A 431 -22.72 -17.75 -5.70
CA MET A 431 -21.53 -17.07 -5.21
C MET A 431 -21.72 -15.57 -5.41
N HIS A 432 -21.59 -14.79 -4.33
CA HIS A 432 -21.67 -13.32 -4.37
C HIS A 432 -20.31 -12.70 -4.08
N ARG A 433 -19.91 -11.67 -4.84
CA ARG A 433 -18.65 -10.97 -4.64
C ARG A 433 -18.78 -9.47 -4.95
N ASP A 434 -17.73 -8.72 -4.64
CA ASP A 434 -17.55 -7.30 -5.01
C ASP A 434 -18.69 -6.36 -4.59
N ILE A 435 -19.00 -6.35 -3.28
CA ILE A 435 -20.02 -5.48 -2.69
C ILE A 435 -19.68 -3.99 -2.92
N ALA A 436 -20.66 -3.23 -3.42
CA ALA A 436 -20.60 -1.77 -3.55
C ALA A 436 -21.93 -1.11 -3.16
N TRP A 437 -21.89 -0.28 -2.12
CA TRP A 437 -23.04 0.53 -1.70
C TRP A 437 -23.35 1.65 -2.70
N SER A 438 -24.62 1.87 -2.97
CA SER A 438 -25.08 3.08 -3.66
C SER A 438 -24.84 4.32 -2.78
N PRO A 439 -24.59 5.51 -3.37
CA PRO A 439 -24.27 6.72 -2.60
C PRO A 439 -25.34 7.12 -1.57
N ASP A 440 -26.62 6.82 -1.86
CA ASP A 440 -27.75 7.10 -0.97
C ASP A 440 -27.99 6.01 0.09
N GLY A 441 -27.25 4.89 0.03
CA GLY A 441 -27.36 3.77 0.95
C GLY A 441 -28.61 2.90 0.78
N SER A 442 -29.45 3.15 -0.24
CA SER A 442 -30.71 2.42 -0.46
C SER A 442 -30.52 1.05 -1.14
N ARG A 443 -29.42 0.91 -1.88
CA ARG A 443 -29.12 -0.25 -2.75
C ARG A 443 -27.68 -0.72 -2.57
N ILE A 444 -27.45 -2.00 -2.85
CA ILE A 444 -26.12 -2.62 -2.94
C ILE A 444 -25.98 -3.24 -4.33
N ALA A 445 -24.89 -2.91 -5.04
CA ALA A 445 -24.44 -3.62 -6.23
C ALA A 445 -23.43 -4.71 -5.85
N TYR A 446 -23.42 -5.80 -6.61
CA TYR A 446 -22.55 -6.95 -6.43
C TYR A 446 -22.46 -7.76 -7.73
N VAL A 447 -21.57 -8.75 -7.79
CA VAL A 447 -21.55 -9.73 -8.87
C VAL A 447 -21.98 -11.10 -8.36
N ALA A 448 -22.75 -11.82 -9.17
CA ALA A 448 -23.24 -13.16 -8.83
C ALA A 448 -23.34 -14.09 -10.04
N ASN A 449 -23.07 -15.37 -9.84
CA ASN A 449 -23.11 -16.43 -10.86
C ASN A 449 -24.43 -17.22 -10.82
N VAL A 450 -25.56 -16.51 -10.81
CA VAL A 450 -26.91 -17.09 -10.64
C VAL A 450 -27.16 -18.20 -11.67
N ALA A 451 -27.71 -19.32 -11.22
CA ALA A 451 -27.97 -20.53 -12.02
C ALA A 451 -26.71 -21.13 -12.69
N GLY A 452 -25.53 -20.95 -12.07
CA GLY A 452 -24.26 -21.52 -12.55
C GLY A 452 -23.71 -20.85 -13.81
N LYS A 453 -24.20 -19.66 -14.17
CA LYS A 453 -23.74 -18.86 -15.31
C LYS A 453 -22.46 -18.07 -14.97
N ALA A 454 -22.00 -17.23 -15.91
CA ALA A 454 -20.95 -16.25 -15.64
C ALA A 454 -21.39 -15.24 -14.55
N PHE A 455 -20.43 -14.62 -13.87
CA PHE A 455 -20.71 -13.56 -12.89
C PHE A 455 -21.29 -12.34 -13.60
N ALA A 456 -22.50 -11.92 -13.24
CA ALA A 456 -23.11 -10.70 -13.75
C ALA A 456 -23.30 -9.66 -12.66
N VAL A 457 -23.29 -8.37 -13.04
CA VAL A 457 -23.67 -7.29 -12.13
C VAL A 457 -25.14 -7.42 -11.74
N HIS A 458 -25.40 -7.38 -10.43
CA HIS A 458 -26.72 -7.38 -9.82
C HIS A 458 -26.87 -6.20 -8.86
N VAL A 459 -28.11 -5.85 -8.55
CA VAL A 459 -28.47 -4.88 -7.51
C VAL A 459 -29.55 -5.46 -6.61
N ILE A 460 -29.39 -5.26 -5.30
CA ILE A 460 -30.42 -5.50 -4.28
C ILE A 460 -30.91 -4.17 -3.71
N ASP A 461 -32.23 -4.02 -3.65
CA ASP A 461 -32.92 -2.93 -2.95
C ASP A 461 -33.14 -3.30 -1.48
N LEU A 462 -32.67 -2.48 -0.55
CA LEU A 462 -32.65 -2.82 0.87
C LEU A 462 -33.99 -2.61 1.59
N ALA A 463 -34.89 -1.82 1.01
CA ALA A 463 -36.22 -1.62 1.58
C ALA A 463 -37.16 -2.78 1.24
N THR A 464 -37.04 -3.32 0.03
CA THR A 464 -37.92 -4.37 -0.49
C THR A 464 -37.28 -5.76 -0.49
N GLY A 465 -35.96 -5.86 -0.39
CA GLY A 465 -35.20 -7.10 -0.57
C GLY A 465 -35.15 -7.60 -2.01
N LYS A 466 -35.68 -6.83 -2.98
CA LYS A 466 -35.75 -7.24 -4.38
C LYS A 466 -34.36 -7.22 -5.02
N LYS A 467 -33.93 -8.37 -5.55
CA LYS A 467 -32.70 -8.56 -6.31
C LYS A 467 -33.00 -8.54 -7.81
N ARG A 468 -32.10 -7.99 -8.61
CA ARG A 468 -32.18 -8.09 -10.07
C ARG A 468 -30.80 -8.07 -10.72
N ALA A 469 -30.67 -8.84 -11.79
CA ALA A 469 -29.53 -8.75 -12.70
C ALA A 469 -29.64 -7.47 -13.53
N LEU A 470 -28.50 -6.84 -13.78
CA LEU A 470 -28.36 -5.69 -14.68
C LEU A 470 -27.75 -6.08 -16.02
N ALA A 471 -26.98 -7.17 -16.05
CA ALA A 471 -26.41 -7.77 -17.25
C ALA A 471 -26.95 -9.18 -17.47
N ASP A 472 -26.81 -9.71 -18.68
CA ASP A 472 -27.40 -10.97 -19.15
C ASP A 472 -26.61 -12.24 -18.77
N ALA A 473 -25.55 -12.10 -17.96
CA ALA A 473 -24.69 -13.20 -17.48
C ALA A 473 -24.07 -14.04 -18.59
N GLN A 474 -23.79 -13.42 -19.75
CA GLN A 474 -23.04 -14.03 -20.84
C GLN A 474 -21.51 -13.93 -20.65
N PHE A 475 -21.06 -12.96 -19.87
CA PHE A 475 -19.65 -12.65 -19.63
C PHE A 475 -19.42 -12.44 -18.14
N ASP A 476 -18.20 -12.72 -17.68
CA ASP A 476 -17.81 -12.40 -16.31
C ASP A 476 -17.58 -10.90 -16.16
N ASP A 477 -18.50 -10.28 -15.43
CA ASP A 477 -18.43 -8.92 -14.94
C ASP A 477 -17.78 -8.92 -13.54
N GLU A 478 -16.96 -7.91 -13.26
CA GLU A 478 -16.18 -7.80 -12.03
C GLU A 478 -16.20 -6.37 -11.48
N ARG A 479 -16.09 -6.23 -10.15
CA ARG A 479 -15.84 -4.97 -9.41
C ARG A 479 -16.79 -3.81 -9.76
N PRO A 480 -18.12 -3.95 -9.62
CA PRO A 480 -19.06 -2.86 -9.87
C PRO A 480 -18.82 -1.68 -8.91
N ARG A 481 -18.90 -0.45 -9.43
CA ARG A 481 -18.75 0.81 -8.71
C ARG A 481 -19.82 1.81 -9.12
N TRP A 482 -20.54 2.36 -8.14
CA TRP A 482 -21.54 3.39 -8.38
C TRP A 482 -20.90 4.69 -8.83
N SER A 483 -21.51 5.35 -9.80
CA SER A 483 -21.22 6.77 -10.06
C SER A 483 -21.60 7.61 -8.82
N PRO A 484 -20.96 8.77 -8.60
CA PRO A 484 -21.22 9.61 -7.42
C PRO A 484 -22.68 10.06 -7.29
N ASP A 485 -23.40 10.19 -8.39
CA ASP A 485 -24.82 10.55 -8.46
C ASP A 485 -25.78 9.35 -8.31
N GLY A 486 -25.25 8.12 -8.23
CA GLY A 486 -26.03 6.89 -8.06
C GLY A 486 -26.84 6.46 -9.29
N THR A 487 -26.62 7.08 -10.45
CA THR A 487 -27.40 6.83 -11.68
C THR A 487 -26.79 5.74 -12.57
N ARG A 488 -25.51 5.41 -12.40
CA ARG A 488 -24.76 4.47 -13.23
C ARG A 488 -23.85 3.56 -12.41
N LEU A 489 -23.44 2.44 -13.02
CA LEU A 489 -22.46 1.50 -12.50
C LEU A 489 -21.33 1.29 -13.50
N LEU A 490 -20.09 1.45 -13.05
CA LEU A 490 -18.85 1.09 -13.74
C LEU A 490 -18.44 -0.32 -13.34
N PHE A 491 -17.99 -1.14 -14.28
CA PHE A 491 -17.47 -2.49 -14.00
C PHE A 491 -16.49 -2.94 -15.09
N ALA A 492 -15.65 -3.93 -14.78
CA ALA A 492 -14.80 -4.58 -15.76
C ALA A 492 -15.51 -5.81 -16.34
N SER A 493 -15.32 -6.10 -17.64
CA SER A 493 -15.93 -7.27 -18.28
C SER A 493 -15.13 -7.72 -19.49
N ARG A 494 -15.13 -9.04 -19.77
CA ARG A 494 -14.41 -9.65 -20.90
C ARG A 494 -15.36 -10.05 -22.02
N ARG A 495 -15.88 -9.05 -22.75
CA ARG A 495 -16.91 -9.26 -23.79
C ARG A 495 -16.35 -9.43 -25.20
N GLU A 496 -15.06 -9.17 -25.40
CA GLU A 496 -14.42 -9.27 -26.71
C GLU A 496 -13.99 -10.70 -27.04
N ALA A 497 -13.93 -11.02 -28.34
CA ALA A 497 -13.44 -12.32 -28.81
C ALA A 497 -11.97 -12.60 -28.47
N VAL A 498 -11.18 -11.54 -28.23
CA VAL A 498 -9.78 -11.66 -27.79
C VAL A 498 -9.78 -12.06 -26.31
N ARG A 499 -9.51 -13.35 -26.07
CA ARG A 499 -9.66 -13.99 -24.75
C ARG A 499 -8.83 -13.36 -23.62
N THR A 500 -7.78 -12.60 -23.96
CA THR A 500 -6.87 -11.92 -23.01
C THR A 500 -7.25 -10.51 -22.64
N ASN A 501 -8.35 -9.97 -23.17
CA ASN A 501 -8.71 -8.57 -23.00
C ASN A 501 -9.87 -8.42 -21.99
N SER A 502 -9.77 -7.41 -21.14
CA SER A 502 -10.84 -6.90 -20.26
C SER A 502 -11.02 -5.42 -20.54
N ASP A 503 -12.26 -4.95 -20.47
CA ASP A 503 -12.60 -3.55 -20.68
C ASP A 503 -13.48 -3.03 -19.56
N LEU A 504 -13.48 -1.70 -19.42
CA LEU A 504 -14.42 -1.01 -18.57
C LEU A 504 -15.73 -0.74 -19.31
N TYR A 505 -16.83 -0.99 -18.62
CA TYR A 505 -18.20 -0.75 -19.09
C TYR A 505 -18.95 0.10 -18.08
N VAL A 506 -19.89 0.88 -18.59
CA VAL A 506 -20.87 1.61 -17.78
C VAL A 506 -22.27 1.13 -18.14
N ILE A 507 -23.11 0.94 -17.14
CA ILE A 507 -24.53 0.64 -17.32
C ILE A 507 -25.38 1.57 -16.44
N ALA A 508 -26.57 1.93 -16.91
CA ALA A 508 -27.52 2.67 -16.09
C ALA A 508 -27.95 1.82 -14.88
N ALA A 509 -28.11 2.48 -13.74
CA ALA A 509 -28.44 1.83 -12.48
C ALA A 509 -29.83 1.21 -12.47
N ASP A 510 -30.74 1.59 -13.38
CA ASP A 510 -32.06 1.01 -13.63
C ASP A 510 -32.04 -0.13 -14.67
N GLY A 511 -30.87 -0.42 -15.27
CA GLY A 511 -30.66 -1.48 -16.25
C GLY A 511 -30.56 -0.95 -17.68
N GLY A 512 -30.37 -1.85 -18.64
CA GLY A 512 -30.21 -1.49 -20.06
C GLY A 512 -29.00 -2.19 -20.68
N THR A 513 -28.50 -1.65 -21.79
CA THR A 513 -27.32 -2.21 -22.46
C THR A 513 -26.05 -1.58 -21.92
N PRO A 514 -25.07 -2.37 -21.43
CA PRO A 514 -23.77 -1.85 -21.06
C PRO A 514 -23.04 -1.14 -22.21
N THR A 515 -22.50 0.04 -21.94
CA THR A 515 -21.71 0.83 -22.87
C THR A 515 -20.22 0.63 -22.58
N LYS A 516 -19.48 0.19 -23.60
CA LYS A 516 -18.01 0.05 -23.51
C LYS A 516 -17.34 1.42 -23.43
N LEU A 517 -16.43 1.60 -22.48
CA LEU A 517 -15.54 2.76 -22.41
C LEU A 517 -14.29 2.52 -23.26
N LYS A 518 -14.04 3.39 -24.25
CA LYS A 518 -12.85 3.34 -25.11
C LYS A 518 -11.60 3.82 -24.36
N THR A 519 -11.08 2.95 -23.50
CA THR A 519 -9.94 3.20 -22.61
C THR A 519 -8.60 2.71 -23.18
N ARG A 520 -8.63 1.99 -24.31
CA ARG A 520 -7.48 1.40 -25.01
C ARG A 520 -7.80 1.19 -26.50
N ASP A 521 -6.76 1.08 -27.33
CA ASP A 521 -6.89 1.02 -28.80
C ASP A 521 -7.06 -0.40 -29.39
N ALA A 522 -6.38 -1.45 -28.87
CA ALA A 522 -6.52 -2.82 -29.42
C ALA A 522 -6.15 -3.97 -28.46
N ASP A 523 -4.93 -3.99 -27.92
CA ASP A 523 -4.41 -5.12 -27.12
C ASP A 523 -4.29 -4.77 -25.64
N GLY A 524 -4.58 -5.73 -24.77
CA GLY A 524 -4.44 -5.60 -23.32
C GLY A 524 -5.76 -5.43 -22.60
N GLU A 525 -5.68 -5.11 -21.31
CA GLU A 525 -6.80 -5.04 -20.38
C GLU A 525 -6.93 -3.61 -19.81
N SER A 526 -8.14 -3.25 -19.42
CA SER A 526 -8.46 -2.11 -18.56
C SER A 526 -9.39 -2.58 -17.44
N VAL A 527 -8.94 -2.42 -16.20
CA VAL A 527 -9.58 -2.93 -14.98
C VAL A 527 -9.48 -1.88 -13.87
N ASP A 528 -10.04 -2.17 -12.69
CA ASP A 528 -9.85 -1.36 -11.47
C ASP A 528 -10.28 0.09 -11.62
N GLY A 529 -11.40 0.31 -12.31
CA GLY A 529 -11.96 1.63 -12.53
C GLY A 529 -12.51 2.25 -11.23
N ASP A 530 -12.19 3.54 -11.02
CA ASP A 530 -12.65 4.36 -9.90
C ASP A 530 -13.10 5.74 -10.37
N TRP A 531 -14.26 6.18 -9.90
CA TRP A 531 -14.87 7.45 -10.29
C TRP A 531 -14.22 8.63 -9.56
N SER A 532 -13.97 9.73 -10.28
CA SER A 532 -13.76 11.01 -9.61
C SER A 532 -15.03 11.47 -8.89
N ALA A 533 -14.88 12.27 -7.84
CA ALA A 533 -16.02 12.77 -7.04
C ALA A 533 -17.08 13.53 -7.86
N ASP A 534 -16.68 14.17 -8.96
CA ASP A 534 -17.57 14.88 -9.89
C ASP A 534 -18.20 13.98 -10.97
N GLY A 535 -17.80 12.70 -11.05
CA GLY A 535 -18.30 11.74 -12.04
C GLY A 535 -17.85 12.01 -13.48
N THR A 536 -16.90 12.92 -13.70
CA THR A 536 -16.43 13.31 -15.04
C THR A 536 -15.16 12.56 -15.47
N ARG A 537 -14.48 11.88 -14.56
CA ARG A 537 -13.24 11.15 -14.81
C ARG A 537 -13.27 9.76 -14.17
N ILE A 538 -12.53 8.85 -14.77
CA ILE A 538 -12.30 7.50 -14.23
C ILE A 538 -10.80 7.27 -14.16
N ALA A 539 -10.27 6.96 -12.98
CA ALA A 539 -8.92 6.41 -12.85
C ALA A 539 -9.00 4.89 -13.00
N PHE A 540 -8.05 4.26 -13.67
CA PHE A 540 -8.09 2.82 -13.93
C PHE A 540 -6.69 2.25 -14.18
N THR A 541 -6.56 0.93 -14.05
CA THR A 541 -5.34 0.19 -14.41
C THR A 541 -5.47 -0.35 -15.83
N THR A 542 -4.43 -0.21 -16.64
CA THR A 542 -4.35 -0.80 -17.98
C THR A 542 -3.01 -1.46 -18.23
N ASN A 543 -2.96 -2.46 -19.10
CA ASN A 543 -1.70 -3.03 -19.60
C ASN A 543 -1.50 -2.88 -21.12
N ALA A 544 -2.22 -1.93 -21.73
CA ALA A 544 -2.17 -1.68 -23.18
C ALA A 544 -0.76 -1.35 -23.69
N ARG A 545 0.10 -0.79 -22.84
CA ARG A 545 1.53 -0.51 -23.15
C ARG A 545 2.48 -1.57 -22.62
N ARG A 546 2.03 -2.83 -22.51
CA ARG A 546 2.81 -4.03 -22.15
C ARG A 546 3.36 -4.06 -20.70
N ARG A 547 2.88 -3.18 -19.84
CA ARG A 547 3.08 -3.18 -18.38
C ARG A 547 1.79 -2.71 -17.73
N SER A 548 1.51 -3.14 -16.51
CA SER A 548 0.37 -2.58 -15.77
C SER A 548 0.70 -1.15 -15.37
N GLU A 549 -0.18 -0.22 -15.68
CA GLU A 549 -0.02 1.19 -15.34
C GLU A 549 -1.37 1.84 -15.05
N ASN A 550 -1.36 2.93 -14.29
CA ASN A 550 -2.57 3.69 -14.02
C ASN A 550 -2.75 4.84 -15.01
N ALA A 551 -4.00 5.05 -15.43
CA ALA A 551 -4.41 6.10 -16.35
C ALA A 551 -5.70 6.77 -15.87
N VAL A 552 -5.99 7.95 -16.40
CA VAL A 552 -7.24 8.67 -16.19
C VAL A 552 -7.95 8.88 -17.53
N ALA A 553 -9.20 8.45 -17.60
CA ALA A 553 -10.11 8.72 -18.70
C ALA A 553 -11.02 9.91 -18.36
N THR A 554 -11.16 10.86 -19.28
CA THR A 554 -12.13 11.97 -19.19
C THR A 554 -13.39 11.64 -19.97
N LEU A 555 -14.55 11.86 -19.37
CA LEU A 555 -15.85 11.51 -19.92
C LEU A 555 -16.58 12.73 -20.49
N GLY A 556 -17.18 12.54 -21.67
CA GLY A 556 -18.22 13.40 -22.22
C GLY A 556 -19.52 12.60 -22.28
N GLY A 557 -20.32 12.63 -21.21
CA GLY A 557 -21.43 11.70 -21.02
C GLY A 557 -20.93 10.28 -20.69
N ASP A 558 -21.36 9.28 -21.47
CA ASP A 558 -20.91 7.89 -21.36
C ASP A 558 -19.76 7.54 -22.33
N GLN A 559 -19.15 8.55 -22.95
CA GLN A 559 -18.07 8.37 -23.92
C GLN A 559 -16.75 8.88 -23.36
N VAL A 560 -15.68 8.12 -23.59
CA VAL A 560 -14.32 8.56 -23.29
C VAL A 560 -13.88 9.55 -24.38
N THR A 561 -13.51 10.75 -23.95
CA THR A 561 -13.01 11.82 -24.84
C THR A 561 -11.49 11.91 -24.84
N ARG A 562 -10.85 11.47 -23.74
CA ARG A 562 -9.40 11.52 -23.56
C ARG A 562 -8.96 10.45 -22.57
N VAL A 563 -7.80 9.84 -22.80
CA VAL A 563 -7.11 8.94 -21.87
C VAL A 563 -5.68 9.43 -21.68
N GLU A 564 -5.23 9.52 -20.42
CA GLU A 564 -3.89 9.99 -20.08
C GLU A 564 -3.21 9.06 -19.07
N PRO A 565 -1.96 8.61 -19.32
CA PRO A 565 -1.15 7.99 -18.28
C PRO A 565 -1.01 8.90 -17.06
N LEU A 566 -1.01 8.33 -15.86
CA LEU A 566 -0.65 9.06 -14.66
C LEU A 566 0.86 9.15 -14.44
N THR A 567 1.61 8.12 -14.80
CA THR A 567 3.06 8.04 -14.56
C THR A 567 3.83 7.61 -15.80
N LYS A 568 5.17 7.66 -15.68
CA LYS A 568 6.12 7.11 -16.67
C LYS A 568 6.94 5.96 -16.08
N SER A 569 6.43 5.29 -15.05
CA SER A 569 7.15 4.20 -14.38
C SER A 569 7.45 3.04 -15.33
N ILE A 570 8.54 2.34 -15.05
CA ILE A 570 8.91 1.08 -15.72
C ILE A 570 8.37 -0.14 -14.96
N PHE A 571 7.92 0.05 -13.72
CA PHE A 571 7.37 -0.96 -12.84
C PHE A 571 5.85 -1.07 -13.02
N ASP A 572 5.28 -2.20 -12.59
CA ASP A 572 3.84 -2.40 -12.63
C ASP A 572 3.14 -1.53 -11.58
N GLU A 573 2.12 -0.78 -12.00
CA GLU A 573 1.31 0.09 -11.15
C GLU A 573 -0.17 -0.24 -11.31
N THR A 574 -0.88 -0.39 -10.19
CA THR A 574 -2.25 -0.92 -10.18
C THR A 574 -3.14 -0.26 -9.12
N LYS A 575 -4.44 -0.60 -9.12
CA LYS A 575 -5.45 -0.25 -8.12
C LYS A 575 -5.47 1.25 -7.77
N PRO A 576 -5.82 2.12 -8.73
CA PRO A 576 -5.92 3.54 -8.47
C PRO A 576 -7.12 3.83 -7.54
N ALA A 577 -6.97 4.84 -6.69
CA ALA A 577 -8.01 5.33 -5.80
C ALA A 577 -7.97 6.86 -5.77
N TRP A 578 -9.08 7.52 -6.07
CA TRP A 578 -9.14 8.97 -6.02
C TRP A 578 -9.01 9.51 -4.60
N ARG A 579 -8.29 10.63 -4.45
CA ARG A 579 -8.57 11.54 -3.33
C ARG A 579 -9.98 12.12 -3.51
N PRO A 580 -10.76 12.29 -2.43
CA PRO A 580 -12.11 12.87 -2.52
C PRO A 580 -12.17 14.26 -3.17
N ASP A 581 -11.08 15.03 -3.11
CA ASP A 581 -10.98 16.34 -3.74
C ASP A 581 -10.70 16.31 -5.26
N GLY A 582 -10.47 15.12 -5.83
CA GLY A 582 -10.18 14.93 -7.26
C GLY A 582 -8.84 15.49 -7.73
N ARG A 583 -7.93 15.88 -6.82
CA ARG A 583 -6.64 16.50 -7.15
C ARG A 583 -5.49 15.49 -7.28
N ALA A 584 -5.62 14.31 -6.67
CA ALA A 584 -4.63 13.26 -6.77
C ALA A 584 -5.27 11.87 -6.82
N VAL A 585 -4.50 10.92 -7.32
CA VAL A 585 -4.81 9.50 -7.33
C VAL A 585 -3.75 8.77 -6.52
N LEU A 586 -4.16 7.92 -5.59
CA LEU A 586 -3.29 6.97 -4.92
C LEU A 586 -3.28 5.67 -5.70
N TYR A 587 -2.17 4.93 -5.65
CA TYR A 587 -2.03 3.66 -6.36
C TYR A 587 -0.98 2.76 -5.73
N GLN A 588 -1.01 1.48 -6.10
CA GLN A 588 0.03 0.53 -5.75
C GLN A 588 1.15 0.56 -6.79
N HIS A 589 2.40 0.57 -6.33
CA HIS A 589 3.60 0.52 -7.16
C HIS A 589 4.41 -0.72 -6.77
N ASN A 590 4.56 -1.66 -7.70
CA ASN A 590 5.18 -2.96 -7.48
C ASN A 590 6.60 -2.98 -8.05
N GLU A 591 7.59 -2.92 -7.15
CA GLU A 591 9.00 -2.94 -7.47
C GLU A 591 9.60 -4.20 -6.86
N ASP A 592 9.83 -5.22 -7.70
CA ASP A 592 10.71 -6.34 -7.37
C ASP A 592 10.32 -7.09 -6.08
N ALA A 593 9.07 -7.57 -6.03
CA ALA A 593 8.43 -8.27 -4.90
C ALA A 593 8.04 -7.38 -3.70
N GLU A 594 8.31 -6.06 -3.76
CA GLU A 594 7.79 -5.07 -2.83
C GLU A 594 6.66 -4.25 -3.46
N VAL A 595 5.67 -3.87 -2.66
CA VAL A 595 4.54 -3.05 -3.13
C VAL A 595 4.37 -1.88 -2.20
N SER A 596 4.53 -0.66 -2.72
CA SER A 596 4.31 0.59 -1.98
C SER A 596 3.00 1.25 -2.40
N ILE A 597 2.45 2.10 -1.53
CA ILE A 597 1.37 3.02 -1.90
C ILE A 597 1.99 4.36 -2.25
N ARG A 598 1.69 4.84 -3.45
CA ARG A 598 2.12 6.14 -3.97
C ARG A 598 0.92 7.03 -4.24
N ARG A 599 1.19 8.33 -4.40
CA ARG A 599 0.20 9.36 -4.67
C ARG A 599 0.72 10.27 -5.78
N VAL A 600 -0.04 10.36 -6.86
CA VAL A 600 0.25 11.22 -8.00
C VAL A 600 -0.80 12.31 -8.16
N PHE A 601 -0.35 13.55 -8.26
CA PHE A 601 -1.22 14.70 -8.51
C PHE A 601 -1.53 14.83 -9.99
N VAL A 602 -2.81 14.95 -10.35
CA VAL A 602 -3.27 14.81 -11.73
C VAL A 602 -2.91 16.01 -12.63
N VAL A 603 -2.59 17.17 -12.05
CA VAL A 603 -2.18 18.35 -12.80
C VAL A 603 -0.65 18.42 -12.92
N SER A 604 0.05 18.40 -11.79
CA SER A 604 1.51 18.54 -11.75
C SER A 604 2.27 17.27 -12.12
N HIS A 605 1.62 16.11 -12.04
CA HIS A 605 2.23 14.78 -12.14
C HIS A 605 3.33 14.53 -11.09
N ALA A 606 3.30 15.27 -9.97
CA ALA A 606 4.18 15.00 -8.84
C ALA A 606 3.76 13.68 -8.17
N ASP A 607 4.72 12.78 -7.95
CA ASP A 607 4.52 11.44 -7.38
C ASP A 607 5.30 11.29 -6.07
N HIS A 608 4.58 11.05 -4.97
CA HIS A 608 5.14 10.87 -3.63
C HIS A 608 4.71 9.54 -3.01
N ALA A 609 5.60 8.92 -2.22
CA ALA A 609 5.22 7.78 -1.37
C ALA A 609 4.26 8.23 -0.25
N VAL A 610 3.23 7.43 0.01
CA VAL A 610 2.27 7.64 1.12
C VAL A 610 2.80 7.05 2.42
N ALA A 611 3.48 5.91 2.32
CA ALA A 611 4.20 5.28 3.40
C ALA A 611 5.53 4.72 2.86
N ASP A 612 6.62 5.02 3.55
CA ASP A 612 7.98 4.62 3.16
C ASP A 612 8.47 3.50 4.08
N ARG A 613 7.85 2.32 3.92
CA ARG A 613 8.19 1.12 4.68
C ARG A 613 8.37 -0.07 3.72
N PRO A 614 9.53 -0.73 3.69
CA PRO A 614 9.75 -1.89 2.84
C PRO A 614 8.80 -3.05 3.18
N GLY A 615 8.28 -3.72 2.16
CA GLY A 615 7.28 -4.79 2.30
C GLY A 615 6.15 -4.65 1.28
N VAL A 616 4.94 -5.05 1.67
CA VAL A 616 3.75 -5.02 0.80
C VAL A 616 2.65 -4.21 1.46
N HIS A 617 2.18 -3.21 0.74
CA HIS A 617 1.06 -2.35 1.10
C HIS A 617 -0.12 -2.63 0.17
N ASP A 618 -1.34 -2.78 0.70
CA ASP A 618 -2.55 -3.04 -0.07
C ASP A 618 -3.79 -2.34 0.52
N SER A 619 -4.92 -2.42 -0.17
CA SER A 619 -6.24 -1.99 0.31
C SER A 619 -6.33 -0.51 0.66
N ILE A 620 -5.87 0.34 -0.26
CA ILE A 620 -5.89 1.81 -0.14
C ILE A 620 -7.32 2.29 0.16
N ARG A 621 -7.50 3.05 1.24
CA ARG A 621 -8.73 3.78 1.57
C ARG A 621 -8.38 5.20 1.97
N VAL A 622 -8.91 6.17 1.24
CA VAL A 622 -8.69 7.60 1.51
C VAL A 622 -9.86 8.13 2.33
N GLY A 623 -9.56 8.84 3.42
CA GLY A 623 -10.54 9.47 4.28
C GLY A 623 -11.21 10.66 3.61
N PRO A 624 -12.37 11.10 4.14
CA PRO A 624 -13.17 12.18 3.56
C PRO A 624 -12.44 13.53 3.54
N ASP A 625 -11.45 13.72 4.42
CA ASP A 625 -10.58 14.90 4.44
C ASP A 625 -9.48 14.88 3.36
N GLY A 626 -9.29 13.75 2.68
CA GLY A 626 -8.22 13.54 1.69
C GLY A 626 -6.83 13.39 2.27
N ASP A 627 -6.67 13.53 3.59
CA ASP A 627 -5.39 13.52 4.30
C ASP A 627 -5.14 12.19 5.01
N LEU A 628 -6.20 11.56 5.54
CA LEU A 628 -6.16 10.26 6.17
C LEU A 628 -6.10 9.14 5.10
N VAL A 629 -5.18 8.21 5.26
CA VAL A 629 -5.11 6.99 4.44
C VAL A 629 -5.04 5.77 5.36
N ALA A 630 -6.00 4.87 5.21
CA ALA A 630 -5.96 3.55 5.81
C ALA A 630 -5.51 2.52 4.77
N TYR A 631 -4.71 1.55 5.20
CA TYR A 631 -4.18 0.50 4.33
C TYR A 631 -3.79 -0.75 5.13
N LEU A 632 -3.58 -1.86 4.43
CA LEU A 632 -2.95 -3.06 4.97
C LEU A 632 -1.46 -3.03 4.70
N PHE A 633 -0.66 -3.50 5.66
CA PHE A 633 0.77 -3.70 5.49
C PHE A 633 1.23 -5.05 6.06
N THR A 634 2.17 -5.67 5.38
CA THR A 634 2.96 -6.83 5.83
C THR A 634 4.42 -6.65 5.41
N GLY A 635 5.33 -7.21 6.19
CA GLY A 635 6.71 -7.42 5.78
C GLY A 635 7.08 -8.90 5.93
N ALA A 636 8.28 -9.29 5.53
CA ALA A 636 8.70 -10.69 5.65
C ALA A 636 8.62 -11.26 7.06
N ARG A 637 8.74 -10.39 8.08
CA ARG A 637 8.74 -10.73 9.51
C ARG A 637 7.48 -10.27 10.25
N GLU A 638 6.46 -9.78 9.53
CA GLU A 638 5.28 -9.18 10.13
C GLU A 638 4.01 -9.58 9.38
N PRO A 639 3.04 -10.27 10.02
CA PRO A 639 1.76 -10.60 9.43
C PRO A 639 0.99 -9.35 9.00
N TRP A 640 0.00 -9.55 8.12
CA TRP A 640 -0.88 -8.48 7.66
C TRP A 640 -1.61 -7.81 8.82
N ASP A 641 -1.45 -6.49 8.90
CA ASP A 641 -2.11 -5.63 9.88
C ASP A 641 -2.64 -4.35 9.23
N VAL A 642 -3.60 -3.72 9.90
CA VAL A 642 -4.18 -2.45 9.52
C VAL A 642 -3.30 -1.31 10.00
N TYR A 643 -3.02 -0.37 9.10
CA TYR A 643 -2.30 0.87 9.38
C TYR A 643 -3.12 2.07 8.91
N VAL A 644 -2.90 3.19 9.58
CA VAL A 644 -3.40 4.51 9.19
C VAL A 644 -2.27 5.51 9.21
N THR A 645 -2.25 6.40 8.23
CA THR A 645 -1.34 7.54 8.19
C THR A 645 -2.12 8.79 7.84
N ARG A 646 -1.62 9.95 8.24
CA ARG A 646 -2.07 11.25 7.72
C ARG A 646 -0.90 11.92 7.01
N GLU A 647 -1.19 12.80 6.07
CA GLU A 647 -0.17 13.55 5.32
C GLU A 647 0.90 14.23 6.19
N ARG A 648 0.53 14.63 7.42
CA ARG A 648 1.44 15.29 8.38
C ARG A 648 2.13 14.36 9.38
N MET A 649 1.82 13.07 9.38
CA MET A 649 2.46 12.11 10.28
C MET A 649 3.84 11.73 9.74
N THR A 650 4.82 11.69 10.64
CA THR A 650 6.14 11.17 10.34
C THR A 650 6.17 9.63 10.30
N GLU A 651 5.26 8.97 11.02
CA GLU A 651 5.15 7.51 11.06
C GLU A 651 3.68 7.07 11.03
N PRO A 652 3.34 6.03 10.26
CA PRO A 652 2.00 5.44 10.29
C PRO A 652 1.67 4.79 11.64
N ARG A 653 0.42 4.94 12.08
CA ARG A 653 -0.12 4.25 13.26
C ARG A 653 -0.64 2.88 12.88
N ARG A 654 -0.13 1.84 13.53
CA ARG A 654 -0.63 0.46 13.44
C ARG A 654 -1.88 0.29 14.32
N LEU A 655 -2.99 -0.18 13.76
CA LEU A 655 -4.25 -0.41 14.48
C LEU A 655 -4.42 -1.85 14.98
N THR A 656 -3.82 -2.84 14.30
CA THR A 656 -3.89 -4.25 14.71
C THR A 656 -2.49 -4.83 14.94
N ARG A 657 -2.37 -5.79 15.86
CA ARG A 657 -1.09 -6.46 16.17
C ARG A 657 -1.27 -7.96 16.02
N SER A 658 -0.94 -8.46 14.84
CA SER A 658 -1.13 -9.85 14.48
C SER A 658 0.04 -10.76 14.87
N LEU A 659 1.27 -10.26 14.92
CA LEU A 659 2.41 -11.05 15.40
C LEU A 659 2.30 -11.31 16.90
N PRO A 660 2.32 -12.58 17.37
CA PRO A 660 2.34 -12.90 18.80
C PRO A 660 3.54 -12.26 19.51
N ALA A 661 3.30 -11.70 20.71
CA ALA A 661 4.35 -11.09 21.52
C ALA A 661 5.42 -12.10 22.01
N SER A 662 5.17 -13.41 21.89
CA SER A 662 6.15 -14.46 22.16
C SER A 662 7.24 -14.56 21.10
N ILE A 663 7.03 -13.98 19.91
CA ILE A 663 7.99 -14.02 18.80
C ILE A 663 8.88 -12.79 18.84
N ASP A 664 10.18 -13.02 18.94
CA ASP A 664 11.19 -11.99 18.70
C ASP A 664 11.37 -11.78 17.20
N LEU A 665 11.15 -10.56 16.71
CA LEU A 665 11.28 -10.21 15.29
C LEU A 665 12.67 -10.54 14.72
N GLU A 666 13.72 -10.52 15.55
CA GLU A 666 15.08 -10.81 15.09
C GLU A 666 15.38 -12.31 14.95
N THR A 667 14.50 -13.20 15.40
CA THR A 667 14.61 -14.64 15.14
C THR A 667 13.97 -15.05 13.82
N LEU A 668 13.23 -14.14 13.17
CA LEU A 668 12.61 -14.35 11.86
C LEU A 668 13.59 -13.99 10.74
N VAL A 669 13.43 -14.61 9.57
CA VAL A 669 14.36 -14.42 8.45
C VAL A 669 13.86 -13.30 7.54
N GLU A 670 14.75 -12.37 7.23
CA GLU A 670 14.53 -11.41 6.15
C GLU A 670 15.07 -12.03 4.85
N PRO A 671 14.25 -12.28 3.82
CA PRO A 671 14.72 -12.90 2.60
C PRO A 671 15.60 -11.94 1.79
N ILE A 672 16.56 -12.50 1.09
CA ILE A 672 17.43 -11.78 0.16
C ILE A 672 16.80 -11.86 -1.23
N HIS A 673 16.62 -10.73 -1.90
CA HIS A 673 16.22 -10.74 -3.30
C HIS A 673 17.43 -11.13 -4.17
N VAL A 674 17.29 -12.23 -4.92
CA VAL A 674 18.32 -12.74 -5.84
C VAL A 674 17.74 -12.91 -7.24
N ARG A 675 18.63 -12.93 -8.24
CA ARG A 675 18.29 -13.27 -9.62
C ARG A 675 19.19 -14.39 -10.10
N TYR A 676 18.63 -15.31 -10.91
CA TYR A 676 19.41 -16.40 -11.50
C TYR A 676 18.98 -16.65 -12.95
N PRO A 677 19.87 -17.22 -13.80
CA PRO A 677 19.52 -17.55 -15.17
C PRO A 677 18.58 -18.76 -15.21
N GLY A 678 17.35 -18.54 -15.68
CA GLY A 678 16.36 -19.56 -16.00
C GLY A 678 16.51 -20.11 -17.42
N ALA A 679 15.44 -20.73 -17.93
CA ALA A 679 15.43 -21.32 -19.27
C ALA A 679 15.76 -20.28 -20.34
N MET A 680 16.65 -20.66 -21.26
CA MET A 680 17.18 -19.80 -22.32
C MET A 680 17.85 -18.52 -21.78
N GLY A 681 18.39 -18.55 -20.54
CA GLY A 681 19.15 -17.44 -19.96
C GLY A 681 18.32 -16.26 -19.48
N ARG A 682 16.98 -16.35 -19.46
CA ARG A 682 16.10 -15.31 -18.89
C ARG A 682 16.39 -15.18 -17.40
N GLU A 683 16.57 -13.95 -16.91
CA GLU A 683 16.75 -13.73 -15.46
C GLU A 683 15.44 -13.99 -14.71
N ILE A 684 15.53 -14.82 -13.67
CA ILE A 684 14.42 -15.19 -12.80
C ILE A 684 14.64 -14.55 -11.43
N PRO A 685 13.78 -13.60 -11.02
CA PRO A 685 13.80 -13.03 -9.67
C PRO A 685 13.32 -14.07 -8.65
N ALA A 686 13.89 -14.05 -7.45
CA ALA A 686 13.54 -14.97 -6.39
C ALA A 686 13.84 -14.38 -5.00
N LEU A 687 13.08 -14.82 -4.01
CA LEU A 687 13.39 -14.57 -2.61
C LEU A 687 14.15 -15.77 -2.02
N LEU A 688 15.31 -15.51 -1.43
CA LEU A 688 16.14 -16.52 -0.79
C LEU A 688 16.11 -16.34 0.73
N TYR A 689 15.52 -17.32 1.43
CA TYR A 689 15.57 -17.39 2.89
C TYR A 689 16.78 -18.22 3.29
N VAL A 690 17.79 -17.53 3.84
CA VAL A 690 18.96 -18.20 4.44
C VAL A 690 18.68 -18.37 5.94
N PRO A 691 18.60 -19.60 6.45
CA PRO A 691 18.38 -19.85 7.87
C PRO A 691 19.57 -19.33 8.71
N TYR A 692 19.30 -18.98 9.96
CA TYR A 692 20.38 -18.64 10.91
C TYR A 692 21.28 -19.85 11.15
N ALA A 693 22.55 -19.59 11.48
CA ALA A 693 23.55 -20.63 11.75
C ALA A 693 23.09 -21.60 12.85
N GLU A 694 22.40 -21.10 13.88
CA GLU A 694 21.84 -21.88 14.99
C GLU A 694 20.66 -22.77 14.57
N ALA A 695 19.98 -22.43 13.46
CA ALA A 695 18.87 -23.23 12.94
C ALA A 695 19.35 -24.47 12.16
N LEU A 696 20.60 -24.49 11.69
CA LEU A 696 21.18 -25.50 10.78
C LEU A 696 21.33 -26.90 11.38
N ARG A 697 21.04 -27.10 12.66
CA ARG A 697 21.15 -28.41 13.33
C ARG A 697 22.57 -29.04 13.23
N GLY A 698 23.61 -28.21 13.10
CA GLY A 698 25.00 -28.65 12.95
C GLY A 698 25.43 -28.98 11.51
N GLU A 699 24.58 -28.76 10.52
CA GLU A 699 24.86 -29.02 9.10
C GLU A 699 25.83 -27.98 8.51
N GLY A 700 26.86 -28.46 7.80
CA GLY A 700 27.76 -27.60 7.03
C GLY A 700 27.18 -27.14 5.69
N ALA A 701 26.27 -27.92 5.11
CA ALA A 701 25.51 -27.61 3.90
C ALA A 701 24.05 -28.08 4.11
N PRO A 702 23.13 -27.19 4.53
CA PRO A 702 21.77 -27.58 4.89
C PRO A 702 20.95 -28.07 3.68
N PRO A 703 19.89 -28.86 3.89
CA PRO A 703 18.90 -29.14 2.86
C PRO A 703 18.19 -27.86 2.39
N ALA A 704 17.63 -27.91 1.18
CA ALA A 704 16.86 -26.81 0.61
C ALA A 704 15.42 -27.20 0.28
N ILE A 705 14.55 -26.21 0.23
CA ILE A 705 13.18 -26.32 -0.27
C ILE A 705 12.98 -25.26 -1.35
N VAL A 706 12.50 -25.68 -2.52
CA VAL A 706 12.03 -24.76 -3.55
C VAL A 706 10.53 -24.56 -3.36
N HIS A 707 10.14 -23.34 -3.03
CA HIS A 707 8.74 -22.98 -2.79
C HIS A 707 8.17 -22.29 -4.03
N VAL A 708 7.28 -22.94 -4.76
CA VAL A 708 6.64 -22.37 -5.96
C VAL A 708 5.28 -21.77 -5.58
N HIS A 709 5.04 -20.51 -5.93
CA HIS A 709 3.78 -19.82 -5.64
C HIS A 709 2.61 -20.35 -6.48
N GLY A 710 1.38 -20.16 -5.97
CA GLY A 710 0.16 -20.39 -6.75
C GLY A 710 -0.07 -19.31 -7.82
N GLY A 711 -0.90 -19.57 -8.83
CA GLY A 711 -1.10 -18.68 -9.97
C GLY A 711 -1.43 -19.44 -11.26
N PRO A 712 -0.63 -19.31 -12.36
CA PRO A 712 0.73 -18.76 -12.36
C PRO A 712 0.81 -17.24 -12.35
N THR A 713 -0.29 -16.55 -12.67
CA THR A 713 -0.41 -15.08 -12.68
C THR A 713 -0.47 -14.50 -11.26
N ASN A 714 0.63 -14.63 -10.51
CA ASN A 714 0.87 -14.05 -9.19
C ASN A 714 2.39 -13.97 -8.96
N GLN A 715 2.86 -13.68 -7.74
CA GLN A 715 4.26 -13.77 -7.38
C GLN A 715 4.44 -14.03 -5.88
N HIS A 716 5.65 -14.44 -5.50
CA HIS A 716 6.17 -14.25 -4.15
C HIS A 716 6.47 -12.78 -3.92
N TYR A 717 5.98 -12.27 -2.81
CA TYR A 717 6.26 -10.93 -2.31
C TYR A 717 7.17 -10.99 -1.09
N ARG A 718 7.78 -9.86 -0.73
CA ARG A 718 8.49 -9.67 0.54
C ARG A 718 7.50 -9.49 1.71
N TRP A 719 6.62 -10.47 1.86
CA TRP A 719 5.54 -10.52 2.85
C TRP A 719 5.72 -11.66 3.84
N TRP A 720 4.84 -11.72 4.83
CA TRP A 720 4.77 -12.81 5.80
C TRP A 720 4.37 -14.14 5.14
N ASP A 721 5.36 -14.85 4.59
CA ASP A 721 5.21 -16.20 4.07
C ASP A 721 5.46 -17.24 5.19
N ARG A 722 4.37 -17.68 5.82
CA ARG A 722 4.41 -18.59 6.98
C ARG A 722 5.16 -19.89 6.71
N ALA A 723 4.98 -20.48 5.53
CA ALA A 723 5.64 -21.73 5.17
C ALA A 723 7.16 -21.54 5.02
N SER A 724 7.58 -20.50 4.29
CA SER A 724 9.00 -20.19 4.08
C SER A 724 9.69 -19.81 5.38
N GLN A 725 9.05 -19.01 6.23
CA GLN A 725 9.54 -18.71 7.58
C GLN A 725 9.65 -19.98 8.43
N TYR A 726 8.67 -20.89 8.37
CA TYR A 726 8.71 -22.13 9.13
C TYR A 726 9.85 -23.04 8.68
N PHE A 727 10.06 -23.19 7.37
CA PHE A 727 11.16 -23.98 6.82
C PHE A 727 12.52 -23.38 7.19
N ALA A 728 12.69 -22.06 7.04
CA ALA A 728 13.94 -21.38 7.43
C ALA A 728 14.21 -21.46 8.94
N ASN A 729 13.19 -21.25 9.78
CA ASN A 729 13.26 -21.48 11.23
C ASN A 729 13.63 -22.93 11.57
N ASN A 730 13.36 -23.87 10.65
CA ASN A 730 13.71 -25.28 10.79
C ASN A 730 15.04 -25.71 10.17
N GLY A 731 15.85 -24.76 9.68
CA GLY A 731 17.19 -25.02 9.16
C GLY A 731 17.26 -25.33 7.67
N TYR A 732 16.16 -25.16 6.94
CA TYR A 732 16.13 -25.29 5.48
C TYR A 732 16.50 -23.96 4.81
N VAL A 733 17.31 -24.02 3.75
CA VAL A 733 17.38 -22.90 2.80
C VAL A 733 16.10 -22.92 1.95
N VAL A 734 15.44 -21.77 1.79
CA VAL A 734 14.24 -21.69 0.93
C VAL A 734 14.53 -20.80 -0.26
N LEU A 735 14.36 -21.33 -1.47
CA LEU A 735 14.34 -20.55 -2.70
C LEU A 735 12.89 -20.41 -3.17
N ALA A 736 12.40 -19.17 -3.25
CA ALA A 736 11.04 -18.85 -3.65
C ALA A 736 11.07 -18.04 -4.96
N PRO A 737 11.12 -18.72 -6.13
CA PRO A 737 11.28 -18.05 -7.40
C PRO A 737 9.97 -17.47 -7.95
N ASN A 738 10.07 -16.31 -8.57
CA ASN A 738 9.06 -15.70 -9.43
C ASN A 738 9.36 -16.11 -10.87
N ILE A 739 8.97 -17.34 -11.21
CA ILE A 739 9.18 -17.95 -12.52
C ILE A 739 8.42 -17.22 -13.63
N ARG A 740 8.82 -17.39 -14.90
CA ARG A 740 8.07 -16.79 -16.01
C ARG A 740 6.59 -17.18 -15.92
N GLY A 741 5.68 -16.22 -16.13
CA GLY A 741 4.28 -16.35 -15.72
C GLY A 741 3.91 -15.44 -14.55
N SER A 742 4.86 -15.08 -13.69
CA SER A 742 4.60 -14.21 -12.54
C SER A 742 4.23 -12.77 -12.92
N THR A 743 3.51 -12.10 -12.03
CA THR A 743 3.20 -10.65 -12.13
C THR A 743 4.34 -9.78 -11.57
N GLY A 744 4.31 -8.47 -11.79
CA GLY A 744 5.29 -7.51 -11.24
C GLY A 744 6.50 -7.23 -12.13
N TYR A 745 6.67 -8.02 -13.20
CA TYR A 745 7.82 -7.92 -14.13
C TYR A 745 7.38 -7.58 -15.55
N GLY A 746 6.21 -6.96 -15.70
CA GLY A 746 5.62 -6.57 -16.97
C GLY A 746 4.93 -7.72 -17.72
N ARG A 747 4.12 -7.35 -18.74
CA ARG A 747 3.25 -8.27 -19.46
C ARG A 747 4.03 -9.35 -20.21
N GLU A 748 5.20 -9.02 -20.76
CA GLU A 748 6.00 -10.01 -21.48
C GLU A 748 6.46 -11.16 -20.56
N PHE A 749 6.90 -10.84 -19.34
CA PHE A 749 7.30 -11.85 -18.37
C PHE A 749 6.10 -12.68 -17.89
N GLN A 750 4.97 -12.02 -17.63
CA GLN A 750 3.73 -12.67 -17.21
C GLN A 750 3.16 -13.60 -18.30
N GLU A 751 3.27 -13.25 -19.58
CA GLU A 751 2.72 -14.07 -20.68
C GLU A 751 3.71 -15.12 -21.21
N ALA A 752 4.95 -15.15 -20.71
CA ALA A 752 6.03 -15.98 -21.26
C ALA A 752 5.86 -17.49 -21.03
N ASN A 753 4.90 -17.94 -20.21
CA ASN A 753 4.51 -19.35 -20.09
C ASN A 753 3.18 -19.68 -20.75
N ARG A 754 2.55 -18.74 -21.47
CA ARG A 754 1.29 -19.01 -22.18
C ARG A 754 1.49 -20.17 -23.16
N GLN A 755 0.56 -21.12 -23.14
CA GLN A 755 0.61 -22.39 -23.88
C GLN A 755 1.76 -23.34 -23.49
N ASP A 756 2.54 -23.03 -22.46
CA ASP A 756 3.78 -23.73 -22.10
C ASP A 756 3.91 -23.98 -20.58
N TRP A 757 2.79 -24.04 -19.84
CA TRP A 757 2.83 -24.38 -18.42
C TRP A 757 3.47 -25.76 -18.18
N GLY A 758 4.30 -25.86 -17.14
CA GLY A 758 5.09 -27.05 -16.83
C GLY A 758 6.21 -27.34 -17.84
N GLY A 759 6.57 -26.33 -18.65
CA GLY A 759 7.64 -26.36 -19.65
C GLY A 759 8.79 -25.47 -19.23
N LYS A 760 8.94 -24.30 -19.87
CA LYS A 760 10.06 -23.39 -19.54
C LYS A 760 9.97 -22.78 -18.15
N ASP A 761 8.77 -22.62 -17.62
CA ASP A 761 8.56 -22.23 -16.22
C ASP A 761 9.01 -23.31 -15.24
N LEU A 762 8.82 -24.59 -15.57
CA LEU A 762 9.43 -25.70 -14.83
C LEU A 762 10.95 -25.71 -14.93
N GLU A 763 11.51 -25.46 -16.12
CA GLU A 763 12.96 -25.30 -16.28
C GLU A 763 13.52 -24.13 -15.46
N ASP A 764 12.78 -23.03 -15.31
CA ASP A 764 13.15 -21.93 -14.40
C ASP A 764 13.25 -22.41 -12.95
N VAL A 765 12.35 -23.28 -12.48
CA VAL A 765 12.45 -23.91 -11.15
C VAL A 765 13.71 -24.76 -11.05
N VAL A 766 13.93 -25.65 -12.02
CA VAL A 766 15.06 -26.61 -12.02
C VAL A 766 16.41 -25.92 -12.10
N ASN A 767 16.53 -24.83 -12.86
CA ASN A 767 17.75 -24.02 -12.93
C ASN A 767 18.05 -23.27 -11.62
N GLY A 768 17.03 -22.98 -10.82
CA GLY A 768 17.19 -22.44 -9.47
C GLY A 768 17.99 -23.38 -8.56
N LEU A 769 17.81 -24.70 -8.70
CA LEU A 769 18.60 -25.69 -7.94
C LEU A 769 20.08 -25.65 -8.35
N ASP A 770 20.34 -25.55 -9.65
CA ASP A 770 21.72 -25.47 -10.17
C ASP A 770 22.40 -24.17 -9.70
N TRP A 771 21.62 -23.10 -9.58
CA TRP A 771 22.10 -21.85 -9.00
C TRP A 771 22.43 -22.02 -7.51
N LEU A 772 21.56 -22.63 -6.69
CA LEU A 772 21.84 -22.92 -5.27
C LEU A 772 23.14 -23.73 -5.11
N ALA A 773 23.36 -24.73 -5.98
CA ALA A 773 24.58 -25.54 -6.01
C ALA A 773 25.83 -24.68 -6.21
N LYS A 774 25.79 -23.78 -7.22
CA LYS A 774 26.89 -22.87 -7.54
C LYS A 774 27.19 -21.90 -6.41
N GLN A 775 26.17 -21.46 -5.68
CA GLN A 775 26.34 -20.59 -4.51
C GLN A 775 26.91 -21.32 -3.29
N ARG A 776 26.90 -22.67 -3.29
CA ARG A 776 27.39 -23.53 -2.18
C ARG A 776 26.68 -23.22 -0.84
N ILE A 777 25.37 -22.97 -0.91
CA ILE A 777 24.57 -22.58 0.27
C ILE A 777 23.62 -23.66 0.75
N ALA A 778 23.41 -24.69 -0.05
CA ALA A 778 22.61 -25.85 0.29
C ALA A 778 23.20 -27.11 -0.33
N ASP A 779 22.88 -28.26 0.27
CA ASP A 779 23.15 -29.57 -0.33
C ASP A 779 22.09 -29.88 -1.39
N THR A 780 22.51 -29.85 -2.65
CA THR A 780 21.60 -30.03 -3.79
C THR A 780 21.17 -31.48 -4.03
N LYS A 781 21.66 -32.44 -3.22
CA LYS A 781 21.09 -33.79 -3.18
C LYS A 781 19.92 -33.90 -2.21
N ARG A 782 19.77 -32.92 -1.31
CA ARG A 782 18.74 -32.88 -0.27
C ARG A 782 17.79 -31.69 -0.51
N VAL A 783 17.14 -31.71 -1.67
CA VAL A 783 16.21 -30.65 -2.10
C VAL A 783 14.78 -31.16 -2.13
N GLY A 784 13.89 -30.50 -1.40
CA GLY A 784 12.45 -30.67 -1.50
C GLY A 784 11.79 -29.63 -2.41
N ILE A 785 10.58 -29.92 -2.87
CA ILE A 785 9.72 -28.95 -3.56
C ILE A 785 8.36 -28.84 -2.86
N TYR A 786 7.86 -27.62 -2.69
CA TYR A 786 6.61 -27.32 -2.01
C TYR A 786 5.83 -26.26 -2.80
N GLY A 787 4.52 -26.43 -2.91
CA GLY A 787 3.67 -25.39 -3.50
C GLY A 787 2.19 -25.67 -3.43
N GLY A 788 1.41 -24.59 -3.49
CA GLY A 788 -0.05 -24.61 -3.48
C GLY A 788 -0.68 -24.27 -4.83
N SER A 789 -1.82 -24.87 -5.18
CA SER A 789 -2.54 -24.57 -6.42
C SER A 789 -1.65 -24.81 -7.66
N TYR A 790 -1.36 -23.79 -8.46
CA TYR A 790 -0.35 -23.90 -9.53
C TYR A 790 1.04 -24.34 -9.03
N GLY A 791 1.44 -23.95 -7.81
CA GLY A 791 2.67 -24.46 -7.19
C GLY A 791 2.60 -25.95 -6.84
N GLY A 792 1.40 -26.46 -6.52
CA GLY A 792 1.16 -27.89 -6.31
C GLY A 792 1.20 -28.65 -7.64
N TYR A 793 0.63 -28.07 -8.70
CA TYR A 793 0.82 -28.54 -10.08
C TYR A 793 2.30 -28.61 -10.47
N MET A 794 3.06 -27.53 -10.20
CA MET A 794 4.48 -27.46 -10.52
C MET A 794 5.29 -28.46 -9.71
N THR A 795 4.92 -28.70 -8.45
CA THR A 795 5.48 -29.77 -7.61
C THR A 795 5.34 -31.13 -8.28
N LEU A 796 4.13 -31.48 -8.72
CA LEU A 796 3.88 -32.77 -9.39
C LEU A 796 4.63 -32.88 -10.73
N MET A 797 4.64 -31.80 -11.54
CA MET A 797 5.37 -31.77 -12.80
C MET A 797 6.88 -31.92 -12.60
N ALA A 798 7.45 -31.24 -11.59
CA ALA A 798 8.87 -31.31 -11.27
C ALA A 798 9.28 -32.73 -10.89
N LEU A 799 8.54 -33.37 -9.98
CA LEU A 799 8.82 -34.75 -9.58
C LEU A 799 8.67 -35.75 -10.74
N ALA A 800 7.77 -35.49 -11.68
CA ALA A 800 7.50 -36.41 -12.78
C ALA A 800 8.43 -36.24 -14.00
N LYS A 801 8.83 -34.99 -14.31
CA LYS A 801 9.69 -34.67 -15.47
C LYS A 801 11.17 -34.62 -15.11
N TYR A 802 11.49 -34.37 -13.85
CA TYR A 802 12.86 -34.29 -13.31
C TYR A 802 13.01 -35.15 -12.04
N PRO A 803 12.74 -36.47 -12.11
CA PRO A 803 12.66 -37.35 -10.94
C PRO A 803 13.94 -37.39 -10.10
N ASP A 804 15.11 -37.22 -10.72
CA ASP A 804 16.42 -37.25 -10.03
C ASP A 804 16.80 -35.93 -9.34
N ARG A 805 16.01 -34.86 -9.51
CA ARG A 805 16.37 -33.50 -9.05
C ARG A 805 15.82 -33.16 -7.67
N PHE A 806 14.83 -33.90 -7.18
CA PHE A 806 14.15 -33.62 -5.91
C PHE A 806 14.06 -34.88 -5.07
N ALA A 807 14.39 -34.77 -3.79
CA ALA A 807 14.38 -35.89 -2.85
C ALA A 807 13.00 -36.09 -2.18
N ALA A 808 12.13 -35.09 -2.18
CA ALA A 808 10.74 -35.17 -1.72
C ALA A 808 9.89 -34.03 -2.27
N GLY A 809 8.57 -34.18 -2.32
CA GLY A 809 7.66 -33.09 -2.65
C GLY A 809 6.39 -33.06 -1.81
N VAL A 810 5.81 -31.86 -1.72
CA VAL A 810 4.52 -31.61 -1.05
C VAL A 810 3.64 -30.78 -1.98
N SER A 811 2.56 -31.38 -2.48
CA SER A 811 1.56 -30.73 -3.32
C SER A 811 0.34 -30.35 -2.49
N VAL A 812 0.03 -29.07 -2.43
CA VAL A 812 -1.15 -28.54 -1.70
C VAL A 812 -2.19 -28.07 -2.72
N VAL A 813 -3.40 -28.64 -2.70
CA VAL A 813 -4.51 -28.31 -3.62
C VAL A 813 -4.07 -28.18 -5.09
N GLY A 814 -3.16 -29.07 -5.51
CA GLY A 814 -2.48 -28.98 -6.81
C GLY A 814 -3.32 -29.51 -7.97
N VAL A 815 -3.29 -28.81 -9.10
CA VAL A 815 -3.95 -29.29 -10.32
C VAL A 815 -3.23 -30.52 -10.87
N VAL A 816 -3.98 -31.56 -11.25
CA VAL A 816 -3.39 -32.83 -11.73
C VAL A 816 -3.69 -33.09 -13.20
N SER A 817 -4.82 -32.61 -13.71
CA SER A 817 -5.18 -32.73 -15.12
C SER A 817 -5.91 -31.49 -15.63
N TRP A 818 -5.33 -30.84 -16.63
CA TRP A 818 -5.93 -29.67 -17.26
C TRP A 818 -7.20 -30.01 -18.04
N LYS A 819 -7.35 -31.26 -18.51
CA LYS A 819 -8.53 -31.71 -19.23
C LYS A 819 -9.74 -31.85 -18.30
N THR A 820 -9.56 -32.56 -17.19
CA THR A 820 -10.61 -32.74 -16.17
C THR A 820 -10.97 -31.41 -15.53
N MET A 821 -9.99 -30.54 -15.25
CA MET A 821 -10.23 -29.17 -14.83
C MET A 821 -11.11 -28.42 -15.83
N TYR A 822 -10.77 -28.43 -17.13
CA TYR A 822 -11.61 -27.80 -18.15
C TYR A 822 -13.04 -28.35 -18.17
N ASP A 823 -13.22 -29.66 -18.03
CA ASP A 823 -14.53 -30.31 -18.09
C ASP A 823 -15.40 -29.98 -16.86
N THR A 824 -14.79 -29.92 -15.68
CA THR A 824 -15.50 -29.91 -14.38
C THR A 824 -15.55 -28.56 -13.69
N THR A 825 -14.68 -27.62 -14.06
CA THR A 825 -14.62 -26.30 -13.42
C THR A 825 -15.71 -25.35 -13.92
N ARG A 826 -15.86 -24.23 -13.22
CA ARG A 826 -16.82 -23.15 -13.52
C ARG A 826 -16.44 -22.41 -14.80
N GLY A 827 -17.41 -21.72 -15.42
CA GLY A 827 -17.24 -21.04 -16.71
C GLY A 827 -16.05 -20.07 -16.79
N ASP A 828 -15.87 -19.22 -15.77
CA ASP A 828 -14.77 -18.25 -15.69
C ASP A 828 -13.38 -18.92 -15.67
N LEU A 829 -13.23 -19.99 -14.88
CA LEU A 829 -11.99 -20.77 -14.82
C LEU A 829 -11.77 -21.56 -16.11
N ARG A 830 -12.83 -22.03 -16.76
CA ARG A 830 -12.77 -22.70 -18.07
C ARG A 830 -12.28 -21.73 -19.15
N ASP A 831 -12.82 -20.52 -19.19
CA ASP A 831 -12.42 -19.48 -20.14
C ASP A 831 -10.97 -19.06 -19.94
N TYR A 832 -10.53 -18.99 -18.67
CA TYR A 832 -9.11 -18.81 -18.35
C TYR A 832 -8.25 -19.93 -18.93
N LEU A 833 -8.61 -21.20 -18.75
CA LEU A 833 -7.83 -22.31 -19.32
C LEU A 833 -7.75 -22.25 -20.84
N VAL A 834 -8.85 -21.94 -21.53
CA VAL A 834 -8.82 -21.83 -23.01
C VAL A 834 -7.95 -20.66 -23.48
N ARG A 835 -7.89 -19.57 -22.71
CA ARG A 835 -6.95 -18.47 -23.00
C ARG A 835 -5.50 -18.93 -22.90
N GLU A 836 -5.18 -19.69 -21.87
CA GLU A 836 -3.80 -20.05 -21.58
C GLU A 836 -3.32 -21.25 -22.42
N PHE A 837 -4.20 -22.19 -22.79
CA PHE A 837 -3.84 -23.41 -23.51
C PHE A 837 -4.46 -23.58 -24.90
N GLY A 838 -5.43 -22.76 -25.29
CA GLY A 838 -6.22 -22.96 -26.50
C GLY A 838 -7.37 -23.95 -26.32
N ASP A 839 -8.01 -24.31 -27.44
CA ASP A 839 -9.17 -25.21 -27.42
C ASP A 839 -8.71 -26.65 -27.07
N PRO A 840 -9.31 -27.30 -26.06
CA PRO A 840 -8.84 -28.60 -25.59
C PRO A 840 -9.03 -29.74 -26.60
N THR A 841 -9.96 -29.62 -27.55
CA THR A 841 -10.12 -30.61 -28.63
C THR A 841 -9.02 -30.43 -29.67
N LYS A 842 -8.73 -29.19 -30.08
CA LYS A 842 -7.67 -28.87 -31.06
C LYS A 842 -6.26 -29.03 -30.47
N ASN A 843 -6.11 -28.81 -29.17
CA ASN A 843 -4.84 -28.82 -28.45
C ASN A 843 -4.74 -29.99 -27.46
N ALA A 844 -5.41 -31.12 -27.72
CA ALA A 844 -5.50 -32.26 -26.82
C ALA A 844 -4.13 -32.81 -26.37
N GLU A 845 -3.13 -32.82 -27.26
CA GLU A 845 -1.78 -33.25 -26.90
C GLU A 845 -1.11 -32.32 -25.89
N ARG A 846 -1.29 -31.00 -26.03
CA ARG A 846 -0.79 -30.02 -25.07
C ARG A 846 -1.43 -30.24 -23.70
N TYR A 847 -2.75 -30.33 -23.64
CA TYR A 847 -3.46 -30.62 -22.40
C TYR A 847 -2.96 -31.90 -21.73
N ARG A 848 -2.75 -32.97 -22.50
CA ARG A 848 -2.21 -34.25 -22.02
C ARG A 848 -0.78 -34.15 -21.53
N ASP A 849 0.14 -33.60 -22.33
CA ASP A 849 1.55 -33.49 -21.96
C ASP A 849 1.77 -32.58 -20.76
N ARG A 850 0.97 -31.51 -20.64
CA ARG A 850 1.07 -30.55 -19.53
C ARG A 850 0.32 -30.97 -18.29
N SER A 851 -0.31 -32.14 -18.26
CA SER A 851 -1.00 -32.66 -17.08
C SER A 851 -0.12 -33.63 -16.28
N PRO A 852 0.11 -33.41 -14.98
CA PRO A 852 0.89 -34.31 -14.14
C PRO A 852 0.41 -35.75 -14.17
N LEU A 853 -0.91 -35.97 -14.22
CA LEU A 853 -1.54 -37.29 -14.23
C LEU A 853 -0.94 -38.22 -15.30
N THR A 854 -0.57 -37.68 -16.46
CA THR A 854 0.06 -38.41 -17.57
C THR A 854 1.44 -38.98 -17.23
N HIS A 855 2.13 -38.39 -16.26
CA HIS A 855 3.54 -38.67 -15.97
C HIS A 855 3.75 -39.24 -14.55
N VAL A 856 2.69 -39.46 -13.76
CA VAL A 856 2.76 -39.92 -12.36
C VAL A 856 3.62 -41.17 -12.16
N SER A 857 3.60 -42.11 -13.11
CA SER A 857 4.41 -43.33 -13.04
C SER A 857 5.92 -43.08 -13.06
N LYS A 858 6.36 -41.88 -13.45
CA LYS A 858 7.77 -41.45 -13.44
C LYS A 858 8.20 -40.80 -12.13
N ILE A 859 7.27 -40.47 -11.23
CA ILE A 859 7.61 -39.90 -9.92
C ILE A 859 8.38 -40.96 -9.12
N GLU A 860 9.57 -40.64 -8.65
CA GLU A 860 10.38 -41.53 -7.80
C GLU A 860 10.44 -41.03 -6.35
N ALA A 861 10.52 -39.71 -6.18
CA ALA A 861 10.57 -39.08 -4.87
C ALA A 861 9.26 -39.30 -4.07
N PRO A 862 9.34 -39.44 -2.74
CA PRO A 862 8.17 -39.44 -1.87
C PRO A 862 7.35 -38.15 -2.01
N LEU A 863 6.03 -38.30 -2.19
CA LEU A 863 5.09 -37.20 -2.35
C LEU A 863 4.00 -37.15 -1.25
N LEU A 864 3.86 -36.00 -0.59
CA LEU A 864 2.70 -35.70 0.26
C LEU A 864 1.67 -34.88 -0.54
N VAL A 865 0.41 -35.32 -0.55
CA VAL A 865 -0.72 -34.60 -1.16
C VAL A 865 -1.65 -34.09 -0.06
N LEU A 866 -1.89 -32.78 -0.03
CA LEU A 866 -2.80 -32.12 0.92
C LEU A 866 -3.94 -31.45 0.16
N GLN A 867 -5.19 -31.74 0.53
CA GLN A 867 -6.37 -31.27 -0.20
C GLN A 867 -7.45 -30.74 0.76
N GLY A 868 -8.17 -29.68 0.37
CA GLY A 868 -9.40 -29.25 1.04
C GLY A 868 -10.61 -30.02 0.51
N GLU A 869 -11.49 -30.47 1.40
CA GLU A 869 -12.71 -31.21 1.06
C GLU A 869 -13.66 -30.42 0.14
N ASN A 870 -13.81 -29.12 0.40
CA ASN A 870 -14.78 -28.24 -0.27
C ASN A 870 -14.14 -27.32 -1.31
N ASP A 871 -12.95 -27.65 -1.81
CA ASP A 871 -12.21 -26.80 -2.74
C ASP A 871 -12.99 -26.56 -4.05
N PRO A 872 -13.46 -25.32 -4.32
CA PRO A 872 -14.27 -25.03 -5.49
C PRO A 872 -13.42 -24.69 -6.73
N ARG A 873 -12.09 -24.59 -6.58
CA ARG A 873 -11.16 -24.20 -7.64
C ARG A 873 -10.45 -25.41 -8.20
N VAL A 874 -9.87 -26.24 -7.32
CA VAL A 874 -9.25 -27.53 -7.64
C VAL A 874 -9.99 -28.61 -6.84
N PRO A 875 -11.06 -29.19 -7.41
CA PRO A 875 -11.93 -30.10 -6.69
C PRO A 875 -11.19 -31.30 -6.09
N LEU A 876 -11.69 -31.83 -4.97
CA LEU A 876 -11.16 -33.01 -4.28
C LEU A 876 -10.86 -34.19 -5.23
N SER A 877 -11.69 -34.37 -6.25
CA SER A 877 -11.52 -35.41 -7.27
C SER A 877 -10.19 -35.32 -8.02
N GLU A 878 -9.56 -34.16 -8.16
CA GLU A 878 -8.22 -34.02 -8.74
C GLU A 878 -7.17 -34.71 -7.85
N ALA A 879 -7.21 -34.49 -6.54
CA ALA A 879 -6.30 -35.15 -5.59
C ALA A 879 -6.55 -36.67 -5.56
N GLU A 880 -7.81 -37.11 -5.58
CA GLU A 880 -8.14 -38.55 -5.59
C GLU A 880 -7.62 -39.27 -6.84
N GLN A 881 -7.69 -38.61 -8.00
CA GLN A 881 -7.16 -39.15 -9.26
C GLN A 881 -5.64 -39.41 -9.19
N VAL A 882 -4.86 -38.43 -8.71
CA VAL A 882 -3.40 -38.59 -8.61
C VAL A 882 -3.02 -39.62 -7.55
N VAL A 883 -3.72 -39.67 -6.42
CA VAL A 883 -3.48 -40.67 -5.37
C VAL A 883 -3.78 -42.08 -5.87
N ALA A 884 -4.86 -42.27 -6.62
CA ALA A 884 -5.15 -43.55 -7.26
C ALA A 884 -4.03 -43.95 -8.23
N ALA A 885 -3.57 -43.04 -9.08
CA ALA A 885 -2.47 -43.28 -10.02
C ALA A 885 -1.15 -43.63 -9.31
N LEU A 886 -0.79 -42.90 -8.24
CA LEU A 886 0.39 -43.17 -7.42
C LEU A 886 0.33 -44.57 -6.79
N ARG A 887 -0.84 -44.95 -6.25
CA ARG A 887 -1.07 -46.27 -5.66
C ARG A 887 -0.93 -47.38 -6.71
N THR A 888 -1.57 -47.24 -7.87
CA THR A 888 -1.47 -48.22 -8.97
C THR A 888 -0.03 -48.37 -9.47
N ALA A 889 0.73 -47.27 -9.52
CA ALA A 889 2.13 -47.28 -9.92
C ALA A 889 3.11 -47.66 -8.79
N GLY A 890 2.63 -48.01 -7.59
CA GLY A 890 3.46 -48.40 -6.46
C GLY A 890 4.38 -47.30 -5.93
N LYS A 891 3.99 -46.03 -6.08
CA LYS A 891 4.81 -44.87 -5.67
C LYS A 891 4.60 -44.53 -4.20
N MET A 892 5.66 -44.06 -3.53
CA MET A 892 5.60 -43.65 -2.13
C MET A 892 4.83 -42.34 -1.98
N HIS A 893 3.73 -42.38 -1.25
CA HIS A 893 2.91 -41.19 -1.02
C HIS A 893 2.18 -41.23 0.32
N GLU A 894 1.88 -40.03 0.83
CA GLU A 894 0.86 -39.81 1.87
C GLU A 894 -0.20 -38.84 1.32
N TYR A 895 -1.42 -38.97 1.81
CA TYR A 895 -2.56 -38.17 1.37
C TYR A 895 -3.41 -37.76 2.58
N TYR A 896 -3.76 -36.47 2.66
CA TYR A 896 -4.62 -35.97 3.71
C TYR A 896 -5.64 -34.97 3.17
N VAL A 897 -6.89 -35.13 3.61
CA VAL A 897 -8.02 -34.26 3.27
C VAL A 897 -8.44 -33.48 4.51
N TYR A 898 -8.46 -32.16 4.40
CA TYR A 898 -8.93 -31.28 5.46
C TYR A 898 -10.44 -31.05 5.30
N SER A 899 -11.21 -31.63 6.23
CA SER A 899 -12.66 -31.43 6.28
C SER A 899 -13.02 -29.99 6.64
N GLY A 900 -14.06 -29.46 6.02
CA GLY A 900 -14.50 -28.07 6.25
C GLY A 900 -13.55 -27.00 5.72
N GLU A 901 -12.57 -27.36 4.90
CA GLU A 901 -11.64 -26.44 4.21
C GLU A 901 -11.84 -26.47 2.70
N GLY A 902 -11.46 -25.37 2.03
CA GLY A 902 -11.57 -25.21 0.58
C GLY A 902 -10.22 -25.05 -0.11
N HIS A 903 -10.11 -24.06 -1.01
CA HIS A 903 -8.86 -23.76 -1.72
C HIS A 903 -7.81 -23.09 -0.82
N GLY A 904 -7.22 -23.91 0.07
CA GLY A 904 -6.31 -23.52 1.14
C GLY A 904 -6.97 -23.59 2.52
N PHE A 905 -6.15 -23.71 3.56
CA PHE A 905 -6.57 -24.03 4.92
C PHE A 905 -6.64 -22.76 5.79
N ARG A 906 -7.81 -22.45 6.32
CA ARG A 906 -8.13 -21.13 6.90
C ARG A 906 -8.39 -21.18 8.40
N THR A 907 -8.89 -22.30 8.93
CA THR A 907 -8.92 -22.49 10.38
C THR A 907 -7.50 -22.55 10.91
N ARG A 908 -7.28 -22.02 12.11
CA ARG A 908 -5.95 -21.98 12.73
C ARG A 908 -5.36 -23.38 12.84
N GLU A 909 -6.16 -24.35 13.26
CA GLU A 909 -5.76 -25.74 13.48
C GLU A 909 -5.29 -26.41 12.18
N ASN A 910 -6.08 -26.34 11.12
CA ASN A 910 -5.74 -26.99 9.84
C ASN A 910 -4.56 -26.29 9.15
N MET A 911 -4.46 -24.97 9.29
CA MET A 911 -3.32 -24.20 8.79
C MET A 911 -2.01 -24.65 9.45
N ILE A 912 -1.98 -24.78 10.78
CA ILE A 912 -0.82 -25.28 11.51
C ILE A 912 -0.51 -26.72 11.10
N ASP A 913 -1.52 -27.60 11.09
CA ASP A 913 -1.34 -29.02 10.77
C ASP A 913 -0.77 -29.24 9.36
N SER A 914 -1.24 -28.50 8.36
CA SER A 914 -0.76 -28.64 6.98
C SER A 914 0.73 -28.33 6.82
N VAL A 915 1.21 -27.27 7.48
CA VAL A 915 2.63 -26.90 7.45
C VAL A 915 3.45 -27.84 8.33
N ARG A 916 2.88 -28.34 9.44
CA ARG A 916 3.51 -29.36 10.29
C ARG A 916 3.80 -30.63 9.48
N ARG A 917 2.79 -31.17 8.80
CA ARG A 917 2.94 -32.37 7.95
C ARG A 917 3.97 -32.16 6.85
N ALA A 918 3.98 -31.00 6.21
CA ALA A 918 4.99 -30.66 5.21
C ALA A 918 6.42 -30.65 5.82
N GLY A 919 6.58 -30.04 6.99
CA GLY A 919 7.85 -30.03 7.73
C GLY A 919 8.32 -31.42 8.14
N GLU A 920 7.43 -32.22 8.71
CA GLU A 920 7.73 -33.60 9.12
C GLU A 920 8.05 -34.50 7.92
N TRP A 921 7.40 -34.27 6.78
CA TRP A 921 7.71 -34.94 5.52
C TRP A 921 9.14 -34.62 5.08
N PHE A 922 9.52 -33.34 5.06
CA PHE A 922 10.89 -32.95 4.70
C PHE A 922 11.92 -33.40 5.73
N ASP A 923 11.63 -33.33 7.04
CA ASP A 923 12.53 -33.85 8.08
C ASP A 923 12.78 -35.37 7.88
N ARG A 924 11.76 -36.13 7.44
CA ARG A 924 11.88 -37.57 7.18
C ARG A 924 12.78 -37.90 5.99
N TYR A 925 12.69 -37.14 4.89
CA TYR A 925 13.34 -37.49 3.63
C TYR A 925 14.56 -36.65 3.26
N LEU A 926 14.73 -35.47 3.87
CA LEU A 926 15.87 -34.58 3.61
C LEU A 926 16.91 -34.59 4.74
N LEU A 927 16.56 -34.99 5.96
CA LEU A 927 17.53 -35.03 7.08
C LEU A 927 18.03 -36.43 7.42
N ARG A 928 17.35 -37.49 6.96
CA ARG A 928 17.71 -38.89 7.24
C ARG A 928 18.30 -39.63 6.04
N ALA A 929 19.00 -38.92 5.15
CA ALA A 929 19.64 -39.50 3.97
C ALA A 929 21.03 -40.08 4.31
#